data_AF-A0A250VQY1-F1
#
_entry.id   AF-A0A250VQY1-F1
#
_cell.length_a   1.000
_cell.length_b   1.000
_cell.length_c   1.000
_cell.angle_alpha   90.00
_cell.angle_beta   90.00
_cell.angle_gamma   90.00
#
_symmetry.space_group_name_H-M   'P 1'
#
loop_
_entity.id
_entity.type
_entity.pdbx_description
1 polymer ?
#
loop_
_entity_poly.entity_id
_entity_poly.type
_entity_poly.pdbx_seq_one_letter_code
_entity_poly.pdbx_strand_id
1 'polypeptide(L)'
;MVAAAIDVGGLRAAAEAATSVGTGKAAAASAADVQVVTTWDQTVQRASYAQGAGYQRLVAGPGEPHTIRTDLWSRFGPPTMALATFAQMTDLHIVDDQSPARLEFMDRYADAGAPHYGSYPTDSAYRGHEFLSTQVVDAMCQAIAGIGKGPRSKKPLQFTIVTGDAIDNCQHNENRWYIDLLDGGQTIVPDSGQIGLDQSFSSGALTSGGTGDNHYYYPSVPPQQVPGNQYTGTSGLGFPYVPGLLDASGVVGAARRPFVSHGLGMPWYAAYGNHDGLWQGNEPIDNNLVDVQGMTVGSSKTTGTSADLPDSYSDLGTFGKLMVAWDLEGTRVAADSNRRLLTRKAFIQDHFNTAGLPVGHGFQGVGIDKAYYAIPSGSSDLVRYITLDSTNTNTDGFGSGAAGGSIDTDQLNWLEQQLRANSSRYIDTNNRIVTQSGVQDKMYVLFCHHTLNTMDNLDDGIFGGIFGNRHTGDELKSLLLRYPNVIAMVNGHTHANKIVPHPAPASSPISGGFWEISTASHIDWPIQSRIIEIMASPDAQNAGEFGSSAGPATLSIFTTMVDPAAPLSFGGDTSAPAQLASLARELATNDPQEVSHGITNRMGVNQDRNAQLLLPAPFPLHAPHPLGSPVAAARNKDGRLELFGTDAQGNLWNTSQQTAGGSLQAWTKLASGPGWQSVSASTHQDGRVEVFAIDQNGYVTRRAQTSAGSSTYTAPQQFDSGFTSATAVQDQWGGMQVYATRSDNTIRHRWQDFLNDDTASNGWFTPWTQLGGTAIQLAVETGADGRAVLVAIKEDGLLIQRRMNVPNAQTESEWGGVLPVDGILDSIDMTRNLDGRLAIFGTNPDGQLFRRFETAPASGTWQSWAQMPTQSGTTTLRMRHVCAERNGAGKIELFAVDDTGTLYHCTQTDPSSTTWSAWESCQFQLRATHTFVGL
;
A
#
# COMPACT_ATOMS: atom_id res chain seq x y z
N MET A 1 -4.25 25.17 -36.65
CA MET A 1 -5.67 24.77 -36.80
C MET A 1 -5.74 23.48 -37.61
N VAL A 2 -5.80 22.34 -36.94
CA VAL A 2 -6.76 21.23 -37.14
C VAL A 2 -6.68 20.46 -35.82
N ALA A 3 -7.78 20.45 -35.08
CA ALA A 3 -7.93 19.76 -33.81
C ALA A 3 -8.18 18.26 -34.07
N ALA A 4 -7.52 17.39 -33.30
CA ALA A 4 -7.89 15.99 -33.18
C ALA A 4 -8.17 15.71 -31.70
N ALA A 5 -9.38 15.21 -31.46
CA ALA A 5 -10.06 15.15 -30.18
C ALA A 5 -9.36 14.21 -29.19
N ILE A 6 -9.21 14.68 -27.95
CA ILE A 6 -8.87 13.90 -26.77
C ILE A 6 -10.17 13.22 -26.33
N ASP A 7 -10.26 11.91 -26.50
CA ASP A 7 -11.39 11.12 -26.06
C ASP A 7 -11.35 10.92 -24.54
N VAL A 8 -12.46 11.24 -23.87
CA VAL A 8 -12.61 11.31 -22.39
C VAL A 8 -13.07 9.94 -21.85
N GLY A 9 -12.65 8.84 -22.48
CA GLY A 9 -13.14 7.48 -22.20
C GLY A 9 -12.29 6.61 -21.25
N GLY A 10 -11.13 7.09 -20.78
CA GLY A 10 -10.11 6.26 -20.14
C GLY A 10 -10.40 5.73 -18.72
N LEU A 11 -11.47 6.16 -18.05
CA LEU A 11 -11.78 5.79 -16.66
C LEU A 11 -12.88 4.73 -16.50
N ARG A 12 -13.53 4.29 -17.60
CA ARG A 12 -14.53 3.20 -17.55
C ARG A 12 -13.98 1.82 -17.90
N ALA A 13 -12.86 1.75 -18.63
CA ALA A 13 -12.25 0.46 -19.00
C ALA A 13 -11.56 -0.26 -17.83
N ALA A 14 -11.11 0.46 -16.79
CA ALA A 14 -10.54 -0.14 -15.59
C ALA A 14 -11.60 -0.75 -14.65
N ALA A 15 -12.86 -0.30 -14.74
CA ALA A 15 -13.96 -0.80 -13.92
C ALA A 15 -14.68 -2.02 -14.54
N GLU A 16 -14.66 -2.16 -15.88
CA GLU A 16 -15.30 -3.29 -16.58
C GLU A 16 -14.42 -4.55 -16.67
N ALA A 17 -13.10 -4.44 -16.46
CA ALA A 17 -12.21 -5.59 -16.38
C ALA A 17 -12.37 -6.42 -15.09
N ALA A 18 -12.96 -5.85 -14.04
CA ALA A 18 -13.19 -6.53 -12.76
C ALA A 18 -14.45 -7.43 -12.74
N THR A 19 -15.30 -7.39 -13.78
CA THR A 19 -16.62 -8.06 -13.76
C THR A 19 -16.83 -9.15 -14.83
N SER A 20 -15.77 -9.60 -15.53
CA SER A 20 -15.89 -10.70 -16.51
C SER A 20 -14.83 -11.80 -16.39
N VAL A 21 -14.29 -12.06 -15.19
CA VAL A 21 -13.56 -13.31 -14.93
C VAL A 21 -14.56 -14.45 -14.73
N GLY A 22 -15.10 -14.92 -15.85
CA GLY A 22 -15.85 -16.17 -15.94
C GLY A 22 -14.93 -17.35 -15.60
N THR A 23 -15.33 -18.10 -14.58
CA THR A 23 -14.81 -19.39 -14.12
C THR A 23 -14.17 -20.24 -15.22
N GLY A 24 -12.85 -20.38 -15.21
CA GLY A 24 -12.18 -21.29 -16.14
C GLY A 24 -10.66 -21.25 -16.14
N LYS A 25 -10.01 -21.57 -15.01
CA LYS A 25 -8.77 -22.38 -14.92
C LYS A 25 -8.33 -22.47 -13.46
N ALA A 26 -8.79 -23.52 -12.78
CA ALA A 26 -8.21 -23.97 -11.53
C ALA A 26 -7.25 -25.14 -11.82
N ALA A 27 -6.19 -25.16 -11.01
CA ALA A 27 -5.20 -26.22 -10.76
C ALA A 27 -3.92 -26.24 -11.61
N ALA A 28 -2.85 -25.72 -11.00
CA ALA A 28 -1.56 -26.41 -10.96
C ALA A 28 -0.85 -26.17 -9.60
N ALA A 29 -0.78 -27.27 -8.83
CA ALA A 29 0.14 -27.61 -7.73
C ALA A 29 0.28 -26.71 -6.47
N SER A 30 0.01 -27.34 -5.32
CA SER A 30 0.20 -26.84 -3.96
C SER A 30 1.66 -26.49 -3.65
N ALA A 31 1.96 -25.21 -3.46
CA ALA A 31 3.03 -24.78 -2.56
C ALA A 31 2.48 -24.89 -1.13
N ALA A 32 3.24 -25.49 -0.20
CA ALA A 32 2.89 -25.42 1.20
C ALA A 32 2.72 -23.94 1.62
N ASP A 33 1.68 -23.64 2.40
CA ASP A 33 1.36 -22.30 2.93
C ASP A 33 2.56 -21.72 3.69
N VAL A 34 3.49 -21.05 2.99
CA VAL A 34 4.50 -20.22 3.65
C VAL A 34 3.75 -19.04 4.24
N GLN A 35 3.73 -18.95 5.57
CA GLN A 35 3.05 -17.87 6.27
C GLN A 35 3.69 -16.54 5.86
N VAL A 36 2.94 -15.73 5.10
CA VAL A 36 3.35 -14.38 4.72
C VAL A 36 3.18 -13.47 5.93
N VAL A 37 4.29 -12.93 6.42
CA VAL A 37 4.35 -12.01 7.57
C VAL A 37 5.30 -10.86 7.27
N THR A 38 5.11 -9.75 7.96
CA THR A 38 6.05 -8.61 7.90
C THR A 38 7.05 -8.68 9.05
N THR A 39 8.11 -7.88 8.98
CA THR A 39 9.06 -7.78 10.10
C THR A 39 8.43 -7.26 11.38
N TRP A 40 7.26 -6.63 11.32
CA TRP A 40 6.49 -6.26 12.50
C TRP A 40 6.09 -7.48 13.34
N ASP A 41 5.76 -8.59 12.68
CA ASP A 41 5.33 -9.82 13.33
C ASP A 41 6.52 -10.71 13.71
N GLN A 42 7.47 -10.87 12.78
CA GLN A 42 8.65 -11.72 12.94
C GLN A 42 9.75 -11.27 11.99
N THR A 43 10.99 -11.25 12.44
CA THR A 43 12.15 -10.97 11.57
C THR A 43 12.81 -12.25 11.06
N VAL A 44 13.47 -12.17 9.91
CA VAL A 44 14.48 -13.16 9.52
C VAL A 44 15.87 -12.62 9.84
N GLN A 45 16.64 -13.42 10.57
CA GLN A 45 17.95 -13.02 11.09
C GLN A 45 19.01 -14.05 10.75
N ARG A 46 20.26 -13.59 10.66
CA ARG A 46 21.44 -14.46 10.71
C ARG A 46 21.57 -15.10 12.09
N ALA A 47 21.90 -16.40 12.16
CA ALA A 47 22.02 -17.13 13.44
C ALA A 47 23.05 -16.53 14.41
N SER A 48 24.15 -15.96 13.90
CA SER A 48 25.15 -15.22 14.68
C SER A 48 25.77 -14.10 13.86
N TYR A 49 25.85 -12.92 14.45
CA TYR A 49 26.55 -11.75 13.90
C TYR A 49 27.99 -11.62 14.44
N ALA A 50 28.48 -12.60 15.20
CA ALA A 50 29.85 -12.55 15.72
C ALA A 50 30.89 -12.61 14.59
N GLN A 51 31.96 -11.83 14.71
CA GLN A 51 33.07 -11.86 13.77
C GLN A 51 33.69 -13.28 13.75
N GLY A 52 33.92 -13.82 12.56
CA GLY A 52 34.49 -15.17 12.40
C GLY A 52 33.53 -16.31 12.76
N ALA A 53 32.23 -16.08 12.85
CA ALA A 53 31.24 -17.12 13.15
C ALA A 53 31.16 -18.24 12.09
N GLY A 54 31.81 -18.08 10.93
CA GLY A 54 31.70 -18.99 9.78
C GLY A 54 30.33 -18.91 9.12
N TYR A 55 30.02 -19.89 8.26
CA TYR A 55 28.72 -19.98 7.59
C TYR A 55 27.54 -19.97 8.57
N GLN A 56 26.57 -19.09 8.34
CA GLN A 56 25.39 -18.92 9.18
C GLN A 56 24.11 -19.28 8.46
N ARG A 57 23.24 -19.98 9.17
CA ARG A 57 21.86 -20.20 8.72
C ARG A 57 20.97 -19.01 9.07
N LEU A 58 19.82 -18.96 8.42
CA LEU A 58 18.75 -18.04 8.81
C LEU A 58 17.94 -18.62 9.96
N VAL A 59 17.51 -17.74 10.87
CA VAL A 59 16.66 -18.06 12.02
C VAL A 59 15.53 -17.04 12.12
N ALA A 60 14.42 -17.45 12.75
CA ALA A 60 13.38 -16.51 13.14
C ALA A 60 13.88 -15.64 14.30
N GLY A 61 13.70 -14.34 14.18
CA GLY A 61 13.85 -13.37 15.26
C GLY A 61 12.51 -12.79 15.69
N PRO A 62 12.45 -12.07 16.83
CA PRO A 62 11.24 -11.37 17.25
C PRO A 62 10.83 -10.31 16.22
N GLY A 63 9.54 -9.97 16.19
CA GLY A 63 9.02 -8.85 15.42
C GLY A 63 9.56 -7.50 15.91
N GLU A 64 9.67 -6.54 14.99
CA GLU A 64 10.19 -5.20 15.18
C GLU A 64 9.04 -4.18 15.27
N PRO A 65 8.79 -3.54 16.43
CA PRO A 65 7.80 -2.48 16.50
C PRO A 65 8.27 -1.22 15.74
N HIS A 66 7.30 -0.44 15.28
CA HIS A 66 7.52 0.86 14.66
C HIS A 66 8.18 1.83 15.64
N THR A 67 9.36 2.33 15.28
CA THR A 67 10.02 3.39 16.01
C THR A 67 9.45 4.75 15.59
N ILE A 68 8.93 5.52 16.54
CA ILE A 68 8.41 6.87 16.25
C ILE A 68 9.58 7.83 16.05
N ARG A 69 9.60 8.52 14.91
CA ARG A 69 10.59 9.54 14.53
C ARG A 69 9.96 10.93 14.60
N THR A 70 10.52 11.80 15.42
CA THR A 70 10.00 13.15 15.72
C THR A 70 10.85 14.27 15.12
N ASP A 71 11.82 13.93 14.26
CA ASP A 71 12.86 14.83 13.75
C ASP A 71 12.28 16.03 12.99
N LEU A 72 11.19 15.81 12.24
CA LEU A 72 10.50 16.85 11.48
C LEU A 72 9.24 17.38 12.19
N TRP A 73 8.71 16.63 13.17
CA TRP A 73 7.50 17.00 13.90
C TRP A 73 7.39 16.30 15.25
N SER A 74 7.22 17.08 16.32
CA SER A 74 7.21 16.56 17.69
C SER A 74 5.82 16.37 18.30
N ARG A 75 4.77 16.97 17.71
CA ARG A 75 3.39 16.77 18.18
C ARG A 75 2.90 15.41 17.71
N PHE A 76 2.60 14.54 18.68
CA PHE A 76 1.94 13.28 18.40
C PHE A 76 0.43 13.50 18.19
N GLY A 77 -0.11 12.85 17.16
CA GLY A 77 -1.54 12.70 16.93
C GLY A 77 -1.84 11.23 16.62
N PRO A 78 -2.92 10.65 17.16
CA PRO A 78 -3.23 9.24 16.92
C PRO A 78 -3.54 9.02 15.42
N PRO A 79 -2.82 8.16 14.70
CA PRO A 79 -2.99 8.01 13.25
C PRO A 79 -4.15 7.05 12.94
N THR A 80 -5.36 7.60 12.87
CA THR A 80 -6.59 6.82 12.69
C THR A 80 -7.20 6.98 11.30
N MET A 81 -6.82 8.03 10.56
CA MET A 81 -7.28 8.27 9.20
C MET A 81 -6.30 7.68 8.18
N ALA A 82 -6.63 6.55 7.55
CA ALA A 82 -5.81 5.96 6.49
C ALA A 82 -5.97 6.72 5.16
N LEU A 83 -4.87 7.26 4.63
CA LEU A 83 -4.89 8.07 3.39
C LEU A 83 -4.39 7.28 2.19
N ALA A 84 -3.27 6.57 2.31
CA ALA A 84 -2.68 5.79 1.21
C ALA A 84 -1.84 4.61 1.73
N THR A 85 -1.69 3.58 0.91
CA THR A 85 -0.92 2.38 1.25
C THR A 85 -0.39 1.72 -0.02
N PHE A 86 0.91 1.52 -0.13
CA PHE A 86 1.56 0.95 -1.30
C PHE A 86 2.84 0.19 -0.90
N ALA A 87 3.33 -0.66 -1.81
CA ALA A 87 4.59 -1.38 -1.62
C ALA A 87 5.71 -0.76 -2.47
N GLN A 88 6.94 -0.86 -1.98
CA GLN A 88 8.16 -0.55 -2.71
C GLN A 88 8.99 -1.83 -2.86
N MET A 89 9.43 -2.09 -4.09
CA MET A 89 10.54 -2.99 -4.43
C MET A 89 11.65 -2.15 -5.07
N THR A 90 12.90 -2.57 -4.97
CA THR A 90 14.03 -1.82 -5.53
C THR A 90 15.22 -2.73 -5.74
N ASP A 91 16.08 -2.39 -6.70
CA ASP A 91 17.37 -3.04 -6.89
C ASP A 91 17.16 -4.56 -6.95
N LEU A 92 16.28 -4.97 -7.87
CA LEU A 92 15.89 -6.37 -8.05
C LEU A 92 17.10 -7.18 -8.52
N HIS A 93 17.93 -6.56 -9.36
CA HIS A 93 19.04 -7.18 -10.08
C HIS A 93 18.64 -8.54 -10.62
N ILE A 94 17.70 -8.58 -11.56
CA ILE A 94 17.53 -9.78 -12.38
C ILE A 94 18.81 -9.96 -13.20
N VAL A 95 19.53 -11.05 -12.93
CA VAL A 95 20.86 -11.32 -13.50
C VAL A 95 20.82 -12.50 -14.46
N ASP A 96 21.34 -12.32 -15.67
CA ASP A 96 21.82 -13.40 -16.53
C ASP A 96 23.32 -13.67 -16.25
N ASP A 97 23.61 -14.53 -15.27
CA ASP A 97 24.98 -14.89 -14.88
C ASP A 97 25.72 -15.72 -15.95
N GLN A 98 25.02 -16.16 -17.00
CA GLN A 98 25.62 -16.81 -18.17
C GLN A 98 26.00 -15.80 -19.27
N SER A 99 25.63 -14.52 -19.10
CA SER A 99 25.96 -13.47 -20.06
C SER A 99 27.49 -13.36 -20.25
N PRO A 100 27.99 -13.30 -21.50
CA PRO A 100 29.41 -13.18 -21.79
C PRO A 100 30.04 -11.85 -21.39
N ALA A 101 29.21 -10.80 -21.24
CA ALA A 101 29.65 -9.46 -20.90
C ALA A 101 29.60 -9.18 -19.38
N ARG A 102 29.38 -10.19 -18.54
CA ARG A 102 29.53 -10.01 -17.10
C ARG A 102 31.02 -9.86 -16.72
N LEU A 103 31.30 -9.24 -15.58
CA LEU A 103 32.64 -8.92 -15.09
C LEU A 103 33.07 -9.77 -13.88
N GLU A 104 32.54 -10.99 -13.72
CA GLU A 104 32.79 -11.83 -12.54
C GLU A 104 34.27 -12.18 -12.37
N PHE A 105 35.04 -12.20 -13.46
CA PHE A 105 36.48 -12.43 -13.42
C PHE A 105 37.24 -11.36 -12.61
N MET A 106 36.69 -10.13 -12.54
CA MET A 106 37.29 -9.01 -11.82
C MET A 106 36.95 -9.00 -10.32
N ASP A 107 35.88 -9.68 -9.92
CA ASP A 107 35.41 -9.71 -8.53
C ASP A 107 36.50 -10.11 -7.52
N ARG A 108 37.35 -11.07 -7.91
CA ARG A 108 38.48 -11.57 -7.10
C ARG A 108 39.47 -10.49 -6.65
N TYR A 109 39.54 -9.36 -7.36
CA TYR A 109 40.45 -8.26 -7.00
C TYR A 109 39.87 -7.35 -5.91
N ALA A 110 38.58 -7.49 -5.60
CA ALA A 110 37.93 -6.87 -4.46
C ALA A 110 37.85 -7.81 -3.22
N ASP A 111 38.28 -9.06 -3.34
CA ASP A 111 38.34 -10.01 -2.21
C ASP A 111 39.25 -9.50 -1.08
N ALA A 112 38.92 -9.83 0.17
CA ALA A 112 39.69 -9.46 1.35
C ALA A 112 41.13 -10.01 1.33
N GLY A 113 42.12 -9.14 1.12
CA GLY A 113 43.54 -9.48 1.12
C GLY A 113 44.43 -8.52 0.31
N ALA A 114 45.74 -8.54 0.60
CA ALA A 114 46.70 -7.82 -0.25
C ALA A 114 46.81 -8.50 -1.63
N PRO A 115 47.11 -7.76 -2.71
CA PRO A 115 47.43 -6.33 -2.73
C PRO A 115 46.25 -5.39 -3.11
N HIS A 116 45.13 -5.93 -3.61
CA HIS A 116 44.09 -5.14 -4.29
C HIS A 116 42.87 -4.77 -3.42
N TYR A 117 42.71 -5.37 -2.24
CA TYR A 117 41.52 -5.15 -1.41
C TYR A 117 41.29 -3.68 -1.07
N GLY A 118 40.06 -3.23 -1.33
CA GLY A 118 39.63 -1.84 -1.09
C GLY A 118 40.17 -0.82 -2.09
N SER A 119 40.88 -1.25 -3.14
CA SER A 119 41.37 -0.35 -4.21
C SER A 119 40.64 -0.55 -5.54
N TYR A 120 40.15 -1.76 -5.85
CA TYR A 120 39.38 -2.06 -7.08
C TYR A 120 37.87 -1.91 -6.85
N PRO A 121 37.15 -1.12 -7.66
CA PRO A 121 35.70 -0.92 -7.56
C PRO A 121 34.93 -2.03 -8.27
N THR A 122 35.27 -3.28 -7.96
CA THR A 122 34.72 -4.48 -8.60
C THR A 122 34.10 -5.41 -7.57
N ASP A 123 33.92 -4.92 -6.35
CA ASP A 123 33.10 -5.59 -5.35
C ASP A 123 31.69 -5.78 -5.91
N SER A 124 31.03 -6.87 -5.52
CA SER A 124 29.70 -7.22 -6.02
C SER A 124 29.60 -7.52 -7.52
N ALA A 125 30.72 -7.67 -8.23
CA ALA A 125 30.73 -8.14 -9.62
C ALA A 125 30.39 -9.63 -9.72
N TYR A 126 30.47 -10.39 -8.61
CA TYR A 126 29.95 -11.75 -8.49
C TYR A 126 29.36 -11.96 -7.10
N ARG A 127 28.22 -12.66 -7.04
CA ARG A 127 27.70 -13.23 -5.79
C ARG A 127 27.35 -14.69 -5.98
N GLY A 128 27.62 -15.51 -4.95
CA GLY A 128 27.36 -16.95 -4.96
C GLY A 128 25.88 -17.37 -5.14
N HIS A 129 24.94 -16.42 -5.17
CA HIS A 129 23.50 -16.67 -5.30
C HIS A 129 22.81 -15.91 -6.44
N GLU A 130 23.51 -15.08 -7.21
CA GLU A 130 22.89 -14.19 -8.21
C GLU A 130 22.11 -14.95 -9.32
N PHE A 131 22.52 -16.19 -9.60
CA PHE A 131 21.81 -17.13 -10.49
C PHE A 131 20.42 -17.55 -9.98
N LEU A 132 20.05 -17.16 -8.76
CA LEU A 132 18.72 -17.40 -8.15
C LEU A 132 17.87 -16.12 -8.06
N SER A 133 18.29 -15.01 -8.69
CA SER A 133 17.60 -13.72 -8.66
C SER A 133 16.12 -13.82 -9.05
N THR A 134 15.78 -14.58 -10.10
CA THR A 134 14.37 -14.76 -10.54
C THR A 134 13.49 -15.41 -9.47
N GLN A 135 14.00 -16.40 -8.73
CA GLN A 135 13.26 -17.07 -7.68
C GLN A 135 13.09 -16.17 -6.44
N VAL A 136 14.09 -15.34 -6.13
CA VAL A 136 14.00 -14.36 -5.05
C VAL A 136 12.91 -13.31 -5.34
N VAL A 137 12.90 -12.76 -6.56
CA VAL A 137 11.90 -11.78 -6.97
C VAL A 137 10.49 -12.38 -7.02
N ASP A 138 10.34 -13.63 -7.49
CA ASP A 138 9.06 -14.35 -7.41
C ASP A 138 8.57 -14.51 -5.96
N ALA A 139 9.46 -14.93 -5.05
CA ALA A 139 9.14 -15.06 -3.63
C ALA A 139 8.80 -13.70 -2.98
N MET A 140 9.38 -12.59 -3.44
CA MET A 140 9.00 -11.26 -2.98
C MET A 140 7.64 -10.82 -3.53
N CYS A 141 7.33 -11.14 -4.80
CA CYS A 141 6.00 -10.90 -5.36
C CYS A 141 4.93 -11.65 -4.56
N GLN A 142 5.19 -12.92 -4.21
CA GLN A 142 4.35 -13.72 -3.33
C GLN A 142 4.15 -13.07 -1.95
N ALA A 143 5.20 -12.51 -1.35
CA ALA A 143 5.11 -11.83 -0.06
C ALA A 143 4.23 -10.58 -0.13
N ILE A 144 4.44 -9.72 -1.13
CA ILE A 144 3.67 -8.48 -1.28
C ILE A 144 2.20 -8.77 -1.59
N ALA A 145 1.94 -9.69 -2.53
CA ALA A 145 0.60 -10.12 -2.88
C ALA A 145 -0.13 -10.77 -1.68
N GLY A 146 0.58 -11.58 -0.90
CA GLY A 146 0.05 -12.23 0.31
C GLY A 146 -0.24 -11.26 1.47
N ILE A 147 0.53 -10.17 1.60
CA ILE A 147 0.25 -9.10 2.57
C ILE A 147 -1.03 -8.38 2.18
N GLY A 148 -1.12 -7.88 0.93
CA GLY A 148 -2.31 -7.29 0.30
C GLY A 148 -2.89 -6.02 0.94
N LYS A 149 -2.62 -5.75 2.23
CA LYS A 149 -3.12 -4.63 3.01
C LYS A 149 -2.04 -4.09 3.95
N GLY A 150 -2.08 -2.79 4.22
CA GLY A 150 -1.20 -2.13 5.17
C GLY A 150 -1.29 -2.71 6.58
N PRO A 151 -0.16 -3.09 7.22
CA PRO A 151 -0.15 -3.63 8.59
C PRO A 151 -0.83 -2.71 9.61
N ARG A 152 -0.70 -1.39 9.48
CA ARG A 152 -1.27 -0.40 10.41
C ARG A 152 -2.63 0.11 9.99
N SER A 153 -2.75 0.55 8.74
CA SER A 153 -3.93 1.17 8.17
C SER A 153 -5.05 0.17 7.85
N LYS A 154 -4.69 -1.11 7.65
CA LYS A 154 -5.56 -2.16 7.10
C LYS A 154 -6.14 -1.85 5.71
N LYS A 155 -5.70 -0.76 5.08
CA LYS A 155 -6.11 -0.35 3.73
C LYS A 155 -5.43 -1.26 2.70
N PRO A 156 -6.12 -1.69 1.63
CA PRO A 156 -5.49 -2.44 0.55
C PRO A 156 -4.30 -1.69 -0.05
N LEU A 157 -3.27 -2.44 -0.45
CA LEU A 157 -2.17 -1.90 -1.24
C LEU A 157 -2.72 -1.41 -2.59
N GLN A 158 -2.49 -0.13 -2.91
CA GLN A 158 -2.99 0.50 -4.14
C GLN A 158 -2.17 0.06 -5.36
N PHE A 159 -0.87 -0.09 -5.18
CA PHE A 159 0.10 -0.50 -6.20
C PHE A 159 1.44 -0.89 -5.55
N THR A 160 2.33 -1.44 -6.37
CA THR A 160 3.76 -1.58 -6.06
C THR A 160 4.59 -0.65 -6.97
N ILE A 161 5.59 0.04 -6.44
CA ILE A 161 6.57 0.79 -7.23
C ILE A 161 7.91 0.05 -7.19
N VAL A 162 8.54 -0.13 -8.36
CA VAL A 162 9.93 -0.56 -8.50
C VAL A 162 10.79 0.68 -8.67
N THR A 163 11.67 0.99 -7.72
CA THR A 163 12.48 2.23 -7.74
C THR A 163 13.78 2.11 -8.53
N GLY A 164 13.80 1.34 -9.62
CA GLY A 164 14.95 1.18 -10.52
C GLY A 164 15.86 -0.01 -10.17
N ASP A 165 16.85 -0.23 -11.04
CA ASP A 165 17.77 -1.37 -11.03
C ASP A 165 17.00 -2.70 -11.01
N ALA A 166 16.05 -2.80 -11.93
CA ALA A 166 15.27 -4.00 -12.14
C ALA A 166 16.11 -5.12 -12.76
N ILE A 167 17.06 -4.75 -13.62
CA ILE A 167 18.01 -5.64 -14.30
C ILE A 167 19.44 -5.26 -13.97
N ASP A 168 20.41 -6.12 -14.28
CA ASP A 168 21.80 -5.93 -13.85
C ASP A 168 22.73 -5.46 -14.98
N ASN A 169 22.54 -5.97 -16.20
CA ASN A 169 23.48 -5.79 -17.29
C ASN A 169 22.86 -5.12 -18.52
N CYS A 170 21.75 -4.38 -18.32
CA CYS A 170 21.01 -3.66 -19.35
C CYS A 170 20.51 -4.57 -20.52
N GLN A 171 20.20 -5.85 -20.24
CA GLN A 171 19.88 -6.83 -21.28
C GLN A 171 18.38 -7.07 -21.47
N HIS A 172 18.00 -7.43 -22.69
CA HIS A 172 16.60 -7.71 -22.99
C HIS A 172 16.03 -8.95 -22.29
N ASN A 173 16.77 -10.05 -22.20
CA ASN A 173 16.32 -11.25 -21.50
C ASN A 173 16.07 -10.98 -20.01
N GLU A 174 16.98 -10.26 -19.35
CA GLU A 174 16.79 -9.82 -17.96
C GLU A 174 15.53 -8.96 -17.82
N ASN A 175 15.35 -7.99 -18.71
CA ASN A 175 14.19 -7.09 -18.69
C ASN A 175 12.88 -7.85 -18.90
N ARG A 176 12.91 -8.86 -19.78
CA ARG A 176 11.74 -9.71 -20.04
C ARG A 176 11.39 -10.55 -18.83
N TRP A 177 12.37 -11.19 -18.19
CA TRP A 177 12.15 -11.98 -16.98
C TRP A 177 11.59 -11.13 -15.85
N TYR A 178 12.14 -9.93 -15.64
CA TYR A 178 11.65 -8.96 -14.65
C TYR A 178 10.16 -8.64 -14.84
N ILE A 179 9.76 -8.19 -16.04
CA ILE A 179 8.36 -7.81 -16.30
C ILE A 179 7.44 -9.03 -16.15
N ASP A 180 7.85 -10.20 -16.68
CA ASP A 180 7.07 -11.44 -16.59
C ASP A 180 6.91 -11.97 -15.16
N LEU A 181 7.90 -11.74 -14.30
CA LEU A 181 7.85 -12.07 -12.87
C LEU A 181 6.79 -11.24 -12.16
N LEU A 182 6.77 -9.93 -12.39
CA LEU A 182 5.84 -9.00 -11.73
C LEU A 182 4.41 -9.10 -12.28
N ASP A 183 4.26 -9.37 -13.58
CA ASP A 183 2.95 -9.58 -14.23
C ASP A 183 2.23 -10.83 -13.69
N GLY A 184 2.99 -11.90 -13.44
CA GLY A 184 2.46 -13.17 -12.98
C GLY A 184 1.85 -14.03 -14.08
N GLY A 185 1.74 -15.32 -13.79
CA GLY A 185 1.18 -16.33 -14.70
C GLY A 185 2.03 -16.59 -15.95
N GLN A 186 3.23 -16.00 -16.04
CA GLN A 186 4.16 -16.20 -17.15
C GLN A 186 5.12 -17.34 -16.86
N THR A 187 5.62 -18.00 -17.90
CA THR A 187 6.67 -19.01 -17.73
C THR A 187 8.03 -18.32 -17.75
N ILE A 188 8.71 -18.33 -16.61
CA ILE A 188 10.07 -17.84 -16.47
C ILE A 188 11.03 -18.97 -16.82
N VAL A 189 11.97 -18.68 -17.72
CA VAL A 189 13.07 -19.59 -18.08
C VAL A 189 14.36 -18.89 -17.68
N PRO A 190 14.89 -19.11 -16.46
CA PRO A 190 16.06 -18.41 -15.93
C PRO A 190 17.37 -18.99 -16.51
N ASP A 191 17.44 -19.08 -17.83
CA ASP A 191 18.49 -19.74 -18.60
C ASP A 191 18.69 -19.02 -19.94
N SER A 192 19.91 -18.94 -20.44
CA SER A 192 20.28 -18.17 -21.64
C SER A 192 21.38 -18.89 -22.43
N GLY A 193 21.65 -18.47 -23.67
CA GLY A 193 22.60 -19.20 -24.52
C GLY A 193 21.98 -20.50 -25.02
N GLN A 194 22.57 -21.63 -24.65
CA GLN A 194 22.01 -22.93 -24.96
C GLN A 194 21.27 -23.47 -23.74
N ILE A 195 19.93 -23.47 -23.80
CA ILE A 195 19.08 -23.98 -22.72
C ILE A 195 19.50 -25.39 -22.28
N GLY A 196 19.66 -25.56 -20.96
CA GLY A 196 20.10 -26.79 -20.31
C GLY A 196 21.62 -26.98 -20.29
N LEU A 197 22.40 -26.09 -20.89
CA LEU A 197 23.86 -26.09 -20.79
C LEU A 197 24.29 -24.88 -19.97
N ASP A 198 24.52 -25.06 -18.67
CA ASP A 198 24.95 -23.95 -17.82
C ASP A 198 26.39 -23.55 -18.15
N GLN A 199 26.55 -22.30 -18.59
CA GLN A 199 27.83 -21.68 -18.92
C GLN A 199 28.04 -20.43 -18.08
N SER A 200 27.82 -20.50 -16.75
CA SER A 200 28.26 -19.49 -15.80
C SER A 200 29.54 -19.92 -15.07
N PHE A 201 30.18 -18.99 -14.35
CA PHE A 201 31.33 -19.32 -13.51
C PHE A 201 30.98 -20.37 -12.45
N SER A 202 29.78 -20.27 -11.85
CA SER A 202 29.32 -21.17 -10.80
C SER A 202 29.14 -22.63 -11.28
N SER A 203 29.05 -22.88 -12.59
CA SER A 203 29.07 -24.24 -13.14
C SER A 203 30.44 -24.94 -13.05
N GLY A 204 31.52 -24.16 -12.96
CA GLY A 204 32.90 -24.65 -13.02
C GLY A 204 33.40 -25.00 -14.43
N ALA A 205 32.60 -24.80 -15.48
CA ALA A 205 32.96 -25.17 -16.85
C ALA A 205 33.76 -24.12 -17.63
N LEU A 206 33.79 -22.86 -17.15
CA LEU A 206 34.33 -21.73 -17.91
C LEU A 206 35.76 -21.32 -17.57
N THR A 207 36.26 -21.66 -16.40
CA THR A 207 37.51 -21.13 -15.86
C THR A 207 38.76 -21.77 -16.50
N SER A 208 39.81 -20.98 -16.70
CA SER A 208 41.14 -21.41 -17.13
C SER A 208 41.76 -22.34 -16.05
N GLY A 209 41.44 -23.63 -16.08
CA GLY A 209 41.78 -24.59 -15.01
C GLY A 209 40.57 -25.34 -14.42
N GLY A 210 39.36 -25.09 -14.93
CA GLY A 210 38.12 -25.70 -14.46
C GLY A 210 37.87 -25.38 -12.99
N THR A 211 37.36 -26.36 -12.25
CA THR A 211 37.04 -26.22 -10.83
C THR A 211 38.26 -26.01 -9.92
N GLY A 212 39.48 -25.88 -10.47
CA GLY A 212 40.70 -25.51 -9.75
C GLY A 212 40.85 -24.00 -9.48
N ASP A 213 40.02 -23.14 -10.10
CA ASP A 213 39.93 -21.72 -9.71
C ASP A 213 39.12 -21.61 -8.41
N ASN A 214 39.75 -21.15 -7.34
CA ASN A 214 39.15 -21.15 -6.01
C ASN A 214 38.33 -19.90 -5.70
N HIS A 215 38.17 -18.96 -6.65
CA HIS A 215 37.46 -17.69 -6.44
C HIS A 215 35.94 -17.73 -6.65
N TYR A 216 35.36 -18.85 -7.06
CA TYR A 216 33.92 -18.99 -7.30
C TYR A 216 33.29 -20.12 -6.50
N TYR A 217 31.99 -20.00 -6.27
CA TYR A 217 31.18 -21.03 -5.64
C TYR A 217 30.70 -22.05 -6.67
N TYR A 218 31.09 -23.31 -6.49
CA TYR A 218 30.67 -24.42 -7.35
C TYR A 218 29.63 -25.31 -6.62
N PRO A 219 28.34 -24.93 -6.58
CA PRO A 219 27.33 -25.61 -5.78
C PRO A 219 27.17 -27.08 -6.10
N SER A 220 27.36 -27.47 -7.37
CA SER A 220 27.10 -28.83 -7.84
C SER A 220 28.35 -29.73 -7.92
N VAL A 221 29.50 -29.25 -7.44
CA VAL A 221 30.74 -30.02 -7.39
C VAL A 221 31.02 -30.46 -5.95
N PRO A 222 31.25 -31.76 -5.68
CA PRO A 222 31.56 -32.22 -4.34
C PRO A 222 32.82 -31.52 -3.77
N PRO A 223 32.82 -31.05 -2.51
CA PRO A 223 33.96 -30.33 -1.94
C PRO A 223 35.28 -31.12 -1.98
N GLN A 224 35.21 -32.45 -1.99
CA GLN A 224 36.39 -33.33 -2.11
C GLN A 224 37.07 -33.25 -3.48
N GLN A 225 36.36 -32.79 -4.52
CA GLN A 225 36.88 -32.61 -5.87
C GLN A 225 37.46 -31.20 -6.11
N VAL A 226 37.20 -30.26 -5.18
CA VAL A 226 37.71 -28.88 -5.21
C VAL A 226 38.44 -28.53 -3.91
N PRO A 227 39.48 -29.29 -3.54
CA PRO A 227 40.19 -29.05 -2.29
C PRO A 227 40.82 -27.65 -2.27
N GLY A 228 40.51 -26.85 -1.25
CA GLY A 228 41.04 -25.49 -1.10
C GLY A 228 40.18 -24.38 -1.73
N ASN A 229 39.01 -24.71 -2.29
CA ASN A 229 38.03 -23.72 -2.73
C ASN A 229 37.61 -22.78 -1.59
N GLN A 230 37.47 -21.47 -1.87
CA GLN A 230 37.21 -20.50 -0.82
C GLN A 230 35.81 -20.60 -0.23
N TYR A 231 34.82 -21.06 -1.00
CA TYR A 231 33.43 -21.16 -0.55
C TYR A 231 33.14 -22.47 0.17
N THR A 232 33.62 -23.60 -0.35
CA THR A 232 33.19 -24.94 0.07
C THR A 232 34.23 -25.71 0.90
N GLY A 233 33.77 -26.72 1.64
CA GLY A 233 34.64 -27.61 2.43
C GLY A 233 35.05 -27.04 3.80
N THR A 234 35.86 -27.79 4.54
CA THR A 234 36.24 -27.45 5.94
C THR A 234 37.30 -26.35 6.04
N SER A 235 38.00 -26.06 4.95
CA SER A 235 38.98 -24.97 4.84
C SER A 235 38.39 -23.70 4.24
N GLY A 236 37.22 -23.77 3.61
CA GLY A 236 36.50 -22.64 3.01
C GLY A 236 35.44 -22.06 3.96
N LEU A 237 34.61 -21.17 3.41
CA LEU A 237 33.58 -20.43 4.16
C LEU A 237 32.43 -21.30 4.65
N GLY A 238 32.24 -22.49 4.08
CA GLY A 238 31.23 -23.48 4.50
C GLY A 238 29.94 -23.47 3.68
N PHE A 239 29.97 -22.90 2.47
CA PHE A 239 28.85 -22.90 1.54
C PHE A 239 28.40 -24.35 1.22
N PRO A 240 27.09 -24.58 1.04
CA PRO A 240 26.54 -25.92 0.92
C PRO A 240 26.92 -26.58 -0.41
N TYR A 241 27.08 -27.90 -0.41
CA TYR A 241 27.08 -28.69 -1.63
C TYR A 241 25.63 -29.04 -1.99
N VAL A 242 25.19 -28.63 -3.18
CA VAL A 242 23.83 -28.82 -3.71
C VAL A 242 23.91 -29.51 -5.08
N PRO A 243 23.90 -30.86 -5.11
CA PRO A 243 23.98 -31.62 -6.36
C PRO A 243 22.86 -31.26 -7.33
N GLY A 244 23.21 -31.02 -8.60
CA GLY A 244 22.25 -30.72 -9.67
C GLY A 244 21.58 -29.34 -9.55
N LEU A 245 22.12 -28.43 -8.74
CA LEU A 245 21.68 -27.03 -8.72
C LEU A 245 21.98 -26.35 -10.07
N LEU A 246 23.20 -26.53 -10.56
CA LEU A 246 23.69 -26.10 -11.88
C LEU A 246 24.31 -27.31 -12.60
N ASP A 247 24.27 -27.34 -13.93
CA ASP A 247 24.75 -28.47 -14.71
C ASP A 247 25.31 -28.02 -16.07
N ALA A 248 26.60 -28.30 -16.27
CA ALA A 248 27.33 -27.98 -17.50
C ALA A 248 27.38 -29.15 -18.51
N SER A 249 26.65 -30.24 -18.26
CA SER A 249 26.64 -31.44 -19.11
C SER A 249 25.51 -31.43 -20.16
N GLY A 250 24.60 -30.46 -20.08
CA GLY A 250 23.44 -30.35 -20.97
C GLY A 250 22.12 -30.80 -20.33
N VAL A 251 22.09 -31.06 -19.02
CA VAL A 251 20.86 -31.32 -18.25
C VAL A 251 20.42 -30.02 -17.59
N VAL A 252 19.12 -29.72 -17.59
CA VAL A 252 18.60 -28.51 -16.92
C VAL A 252 18.78 -28.64 -15.40
N GLY A 253 19.71 -27.88 -14.84
CA GLY A 253 19.92 -27.75 -13.39
C GLY A 253 18.72 -27.13 -12.68
N ALA A 254 18.61 -27.32 -11.37
CA ALA A 254 17.46 -26.85 -10.60
C ALA A 254 17.28 -25.33 -10.63
N ALA A 255 18.37 -24.54 -10.62
CA ALA A 255 18.31 -23.08 -10.73
C ALA A 255 17.80 -22.60 -12.10
N ARG A 256 18.02 -23.40 -13.16
CA ARG A 256 17.62 -23.12 -14.55
C ARG A 256 16.24 -23.66 -14.93
N ARG A 257 15.58 -24.35 -14.00
CA ARG A 257 14.31 -25.01 -14.28
C ARG A 257 13.22 -23.96 -14.52
N PRO A 258 12.48 -24.06 -15.64
CA PRO A 258 11.35 -23.16 -15.87
C PRO A 258 10.29 -23.27 -14.77
N PHE A 259 9.70 -22.14 -14.39
CA PHE A 259 8.60 -22.07 -13.43
C PHE A 259 7.58 -21.01 -13.86
N VAL A 260 6.36 -21.11 -13.31
CA VAL A 260 5.31 -20.11 -13.56
C VAL A 260 5.39 -19.04 -12.47
N SER A 261 5.52 -17.76 -12.86
CA SER A 261 5.60 -16.64 -11.93
C SER A 261 4.28 -16.44 -11.17
N HIS A 262 4.36 -16.03 -9.91
CA HIS A 262 3.20 -15.69 -9.10
C HIS A 262 2.61 -14.33 -9.48
N GLY A 263 3.47 -13.33 -9.70
CA GLY A 263 3.07 -11.94 -9.96
C GLY A 263 2.67 -11.15 -8.73
N LEU A 264 2.49 -9.85 -8.90
CA LEU A 264 2.03 -8.96 -7.83
C LEU A 264 0.51 -8.97 -7.65
N GLY A 265 -0.25 -9.36 -8.69
CA GLY A 265 -1.72 -9.37 -8.66
C GLY A 265 -2.36 -7.99 -8.45
N MET A 266 -1.58 -6.91 -8.61
CA MET A 266 -2.00 -5.52 -8.42
C MET A 266 -1.27 -4.61 -9.41
N PRO A 267 -1.72 -3.35 -9.59
CA PRO A 267 -1.01 -2.40 -10.43
C PRO A 267 0.44 -2.21 -9.97
N TRP A 268 1.38 -2.11 -10.91
CA TRP A 268 2.76 -1.78 -10.58
C TRP A 268 3.37 -0.76 -11.55
N TYR A 269 4.32 0.00 -11.02
CA TYR A 269 4.97 1.12 -11.69
C TYR A 269 6.50 0.95 -11.62
N ALA A 270 7.23 1.54 -12.58
CA ALA A 270 8.69 1.46 -12.63
C ALA A 270 9.36 2.84 -12.67
N ALA A 271 10.45 3.01 -11.93
CA ALA A 271 11.49 4.00 -12.17
C ALA A 271 12.64 3.35 -12.95
N TYR A 272 13.44 4.17 -13.62
CA TYR A 272 14.64 3.73 -14.34
C TYR A 272 15.87 3.94 -13.45
N GLY A 273 16.70 2.91 -13.31
CA GLY A 273 17.96 2.90 -12.55
C GLY A 273 19.19 2.82 -13.44
N ASN A 274 20.38 2.97 -12.83
CA ASN A 274 21.62 2.99 -13.59
C ASN A 274 21.96 1.61 -14.18
N HIS A 275 21.67 0.49 -13.52
CA HIS A 275 21.83 -0.86 -14.08
C HIS A 275 20.85 -1.17 -15.22
N ASP A 276 19.73 -0.43 -15.29
CA ASP A 276 18.78 -0.56 -16.40
C ASP A 276 19.29 0.09 -17.70
N GLY A 277 20.36 0.90 -17.63
CA GLY A 277 20.88 1.70 -18.76
C GLY A 277 22.39 1.68 -18.98
N LEU A 278 23.17 1.18 -18.03
CA LEU A 278 24.62 1.07 -18.10
C LEU A 278 25.06 -0.40 -18.07
N TRP A 279 26.19 -0.68 -18.70
CA TRP A 279 26.84 -1.97 -18.60
C TRP A 279 27.34 -2.18 -17.16
N GLN A 280 26.85 -3.24 -16.50
CA GLN A 280 27.06 -3.50 -15.06
C GLN A 280 26.70 -2.31 -14.16
N GLY A 281 25.79 -1.41 -14.60
CA GLY A 281 25.43 -0.21 -13.84
C GLY A 281 26.50 0.89 -13.75
N ASN A 282 27.67 0.70 -14.38
CA ASN A 282 28.83 1.56 -14.16
C ASN A 282 29.37 2.21 -15.43
N GLU A 283 29.35 1.48 -16.56
CA GLU A 283 30.04 1.90 -17.77
C GLU A 283 29.08 2.13 -18.95
N PRO A 284 29.30 3.15 -19.79
CA PRO A 284 28.54 3.32 -21.03
C PRO A 284 28.75 2.15 -21.98
N ILE A 285 27.68 1.80 -22.70
CA ILE A 285 27.68 0.74 -23.71
C ILE A 285 28.49 1.15 -24.95
N ASP A 286 28.47 2.44 -25.30
CA ASP A 286 29.10 3.05 -26.48
C ASP A 286 30.50 3.62 -26.18
N ASN A 287 31.26 3.00 -25.28
CA ASN A 287 32.50 3.56 -24.75
C ASN A 287 33.69 3.62 -25.75
N ASN A 288 33.53 3.22 -27.02
CA ASN A 288 34.57 3.15 -28.07
C ASN A 288 35.82 2.29 -27.75
N LEU A 289 35.89 1.68 -26.56
CA LEU A 289 37.02 0.85 -26.12
C LEU A 289 36.81 -0.62 -26.47
N VAL A 290 35.57 -1.11 -26.32
CA VAL A 290 35.18 -2.50 -26.55
C VAL A 290 33.78 -2.58 -27.18
N ASP A 291 33.55 -3.58 -28.03
CA ASP A 291 32.23 -3.89 -28.59
C ASP A 291 31.39 -4.66 -27.55
N VAL A 292 30.88 -3.94 -26.54
CA VAL A 292 30.10 -4.54 -25.43
C VAL A 292 28.87 -5.28 -25.95
N GLN A 293 28.18 -4.72 -26.94
CA GLN A 293 27.02 -5.34 -27.58
C GLN A 293 27.40 -6.67 -28.25
N GLY A 294 28.47 -6.67 -29.06
CA GLY A 294 28.98 -7.87 -29.73
C GLY A 294 29.49 -8.93 -28.76
N MET A 295 30.14 -8.54 -27.67
CA MET A 295 30.52 -9.45 -26.58
C MET A 295 29.29 -10.09 -25.95
N THR A 296 28.31 -9.26 -25.59
CA THR A 296 27.08 -9.67 -24.90
C THR A 296 26.27 -10.73 -25.66
N VAL A 297 26.07 -10.56 -26.97
CA VAL A 297 25.32 -11.54 -27.78
C VAL A 297 26.20 -12.65 -28.36
N GLY A 298 27.52 -12.50 -28.21
CA GLY A 298 28.54 -13.30 -28.86
C GLY A 298 28.82 -14.64 -28.20
N SER A 299 29.81 -15.36 -28.74
CA SER A 299 30.15 -16.72 -28.33
C SER A 299 31.44 -16.80 -27.49
N SER A 300 31.82 -15.72 -26.80
CA SER A 300 33.05 -15.66 -26.00
C SER A 300 32.77 -14.94 -24.69
N LYS A 301 32.85 -15.66 -23.58
CA LYS A 301 32.74 -15.10 -22.22
C LYS A 301 34.13 -14.85 -21.67
N THR A 302 34.38 -13.64 -21.17
CA THR A 302 35.65 -13.29 -20.54
C THR A 302 35.79 -14.02 -19.22
N THR A 303 36.91 -14.71 -19.02
CA THR A 303 37.16 -15.59 -17.86
C THR A 303 38.37 -15.18 -17.04
N GLY A 304 39.13 -14.20 -17.53
CA GLY A 304 40.31 -13.69 -16.87
C GLY A 304 41.00 -12.62 -17.71
N THR A 305 42.15 -12.17 -17.22
CA THR A 305 43.06 -11.31 -17.97
C THR A 305 44.49 -11.74 -17.71
N SER A 306 45.33 -11.69 -18.75
CA SER A 306 46.78 -11.87 -18.62
C SER A 306 47.52 -10.55 -18.35
N ALA A 307 46.78 -9.45 -18.19
CA ALA A 307 47.36 -8.15 -17.87
C ALA A 307 47.97 -8.14 -16.47
N ASP A 308 49.11 -7.45 -16.33
CA ASP A 308 49.73 -7.18 -15.04
C ASP A 308 48.98 -6.03 -14.35
N LEU A 309 48.13 -6.37 -13.38
CA LEU A 309 47.28 -5.42 -12.67
C LEU A 309 48.04 -4.76 -11.51
N PRO A 310 48.06 -3.42 -11.39
CA PRO A 310 48.71 -2.74 -10.27
C PRO A 310 47.94 -2.96 -8.96
N ASP A 311 48.63 -2.78 -7.83
CA ASP A 311 48.02 -2.89 -6.48
C ASP A 311 46.81 -1.96 -6.29
N SER A 312 46.82 -0.76 -6.90
CA SER A 312 45.72 0.21 -6.85
C SER A 312 45.06 0.42 -8.21
N TYR A 313 43.73 0.40 -8.27
CA TYR A 313 42.96 0.72 -9.49
C TYR A 313 43.22 2.14 -10.00
N SER A 314 43.52 3.10 -9.11
CA SER A 314 43.87 4.47 -9.49
C SER A 314 45.12 4.56 -10.38
N ASP A 315 45.99 3.56 -10.29
CA ASP A 315 47.26 3.53 -11.01
C ASP A 315 47.08 2.95 -12.42
N LEU A 316 45.93 2.33 -12.70
CA LEU A 316 45.45 2.07 -14.05
C LEU A 316 45.00 3.41 -14.68
N GLY A 317 45.97 4.15 -15.22
CA GLY A 317 45.67 5.25 -16.15
C GLY A 317 44.83 4.74 -17.35
N THR A 318 44.30 5.65 -18.17
CA THR A 318 43.45 5.29 -19.34
C THR A 318 44.08 4.24 -20.26
N PHE A 319 45.41 4.26 -20.41
CA PHE A 319 46.17 3.29 -21.21
C PHE A 319 46.28 1.90 -20.54
N GLY A 320 46.30 1.81 -19.21
CA GLY A 320 46.29 0.54 -18.47
C GLY A 320 44.91 -0.14 -18.53
N LYS A 321 43.83 0.64 -18.47
CA LYS A 321 42.44 0.15 -18.65
C LYS A 321 42.20 -0.42 -20.06
N LEU A 322 42.83 0.18 -21.08
CA LEU A 322 42.85 -0.31 -22.47
C LEU A 322 43.64 -1.63 -22.64
N MET A 323 44.74 -1.79 -21.91
CA MET A 323 45.55 -3.02 -21.97
C MET A 323 44.84 -4.22 -21.34
N VAL A 324 44.18 -4.05 -20.20
CA VAL A 324 43.32 -5.10 -19.60
C VAL A 324 42.28 -5.57 -20.61
N ALA A 325 41.67 -4.65 -21.35
CA ALA A 325 40.69 -4.97 -22.39
C ALA A 325 41.26 -5.73 -23.62
N TRP A 326 42.58 -5.67 -23.87
CA TRP A 326 43.23 -6.36 -24.99
C TRP A 326 43.90 -7.69 -24.60
N ASP A 327 44.23 -7.84 -23.31
CA ASP A 327 44.77 -9.06 -22.70
C ASP A 327 43.66 -9.88 -22.00
N LEU A 328 42.41 -9.77 -22.47
CA LEU A 328 41.29 -10.56 -21.95
C LEU A 328 41.41 -12.01 -22.42
N GLU A 329 41.31 -12.93 -21.46
CA GLU A 329 41.16 -14.35 -21.72
C GLU A 329 39.67 -14.70 -21.80
N GLY A 330 39.29 -15.56 -22.74
CA GLY A 330 37.89 -15.93 -22.91
C GLY A 330 37.69 -17.40 -23.24
N THR A 331 36.58 -17.94 -22.78
CA THR A 331 36.10 -19.28 -23.09
C THR A 331 34.93 -19.21 -24.05
N ARG A 332 34.86 -20.16 -24.97
CA ARG A 332 33.78 -20.22 -25.95
C ARG A 332 32.46 -20.61 -25.27
N VAL A 333 31.44 -19.80 -25.46
CA VAL A 333 30.07 -20.01 -24.96
C VAL A 333 29.05 -19.98 -26.10
N ALA A 334 27.83 -20.42 -25.83
CA ALA A 334 26.71 -20.31 -26.75
C ALA A 334 26.31 -18.82 -26.89
N ALA A 335 26.24 -18.38 -28.14
CA ALA A 335 25.71 -17.06 -28.49
C ALA A 335 24.20 -17.00 -28.28
N ASP A 336 23.70 -15.83 -27.88
CA ASP A 336 22.27 -15.59 -27.66
C ASP A 336 21.90 -14.16 -28.03
N SER A 337 21.02 -14.01 -29.03
CA SER A 337 20.52 -12.70 -29.44
C SER A 337 19.57 -12.06 -28.42
N ASN A 338 19.00 -12.83 -27.49
CA ASN A 338 18.15 -12.31 -26.43
C ASN A 338 18.92 -11.53 -25.38
N ARG A 339 20.25 -11.70 -25.30
CA ARG A 339 21.12 -10.91 -24.41
C ARG A 339 21.35 -9.48 -24.87
N ARG A 340 20.87 -9.09 -26.06
CA ARG A 340 21.12 -7.76 -26.63
C ARG A 340 20.85 -6.64 -25.61
N LEU A 341 21.74 -5.64 -25.59
CA LEU A 341 21.61 -4.50 -24.70
C LEU A 341 20.46 -3.60 -25.14
N LEU A 342 19.85 -2.94 -24.17
CA LEU A 342 18.70 -2.08 -24.37
C LEU A 342 19.10 -0.61 -24.31
N THR A 343 18.50 0.20 -25.18
CA THR A 343 18.39 1.65 -24.91
C THR A 343 17.27 1.87 -23.90
N ARG A 344 17.24 3.01 -23.20
CA ARG A 344 16.12 3.41 -22.33
C ARG A 344 14.79 3.36 -23.08
N LYS A 345 14.77 3.79 -24.34
CA LYS A 345 13.61 3.66 -25.22
C LYS A 345 13.17 2.21 -25.40
N ALA A 346 14.09 1.27 -25.62
CA ALA A 346 13.76 -0.15 -25.78
C ALA A 346 13.31 -0.80 -24.46
N PHE A 347 13.95 -0.44 -23.35
CA PHE A 347 13.51 -0.81 -22.00
C PHE A 347 12.06 -0.38 -21.75
N ILE A 348 11.73 0.88 -22.04
CA ILE A 348 10.36 1.41 -21.94
C ILE A 348 9.41 0.66 -22.87
N GLN A 349 9.83 0.33 -24.10
CA GLN A 349 8.98 -0.40 -25.05
C GLN A 349 8.56 -1.78 -24.54
N ASP A 350 9.47 -2.51 -23.88
CA ASP A 350 9.16 -3.83 -23.32
C ASP A 350 8.07 -3.77 -22.23
N HIS A 351 7.93 -2.64 -21.51
CA HIS A 351 6.87 -2.42 -20.52
C HIS A 351 5.47 -2.28 -21.14
N PHE A 352 5.35 -2.09 -22.45
CA PHE A 352 4.07 -2.14 -23.17
C PHE A 352 3.72 -3.55 -23.65
N ASN A 353 4.69 -4.46 -23.67
CA ASN A 353 4.46 -5.88 -23.88
C ASN A 353 4.34 -6.56 -22.50
N THR A 354 3.16 -6.42 -21.90
CA THR A 354 2.87 -6.83 -20.52
C THR A 354 1.50 -7.49 -20.43
N ALA A 355 1.35 -8.42 -19.49
CA ALA A 355 0.06 -8.94 -19.03
C ALA A 355 -0.45 -8.25 -17.75
N GLY A 356 0.39 -7.46 -17.09
CA GLY A 356 0.09 -6.68 -15.91
C GLY A 356 -0.57 -5.33 -16.20
N LEU A 357 -0.82 -4.57 -15.13
CA LEU A 357 -1.46 -3.27 -15.19
C LEU A 357 -0.67 -2.22 -14.40
N PRO A 358 -0.80 -0.92 -14.73
CA PRO A 358 -1.31 -0.45 -16.01
C PRO A 358 -0.34 -0.79 -17.15
N VAL A 359 -0.83 -0.94 -18.38
CA VAL A 359 0.05 -1.15 -19.55
C VAL A 359 1.04 0.01 -19.65
N GLY A 360 2.33 -0.32 -19.77
CA GLY A 360 3.43 0.66 -19.76
C GLY A 360 3.95 1.01 -18.36
N HIS A 361 3.30 0.57 -17.29
CA HIS A 361 3.75 0.70 -15.89
C HIS A 361 4.21 2.10 -15.49
N GLY A 362 3.50 3.11 -16.02
CA GLY A 362 3.75 4.54 -15.80
C GLY A 362 4.42 5.27 -16.97
N PHE A 363 5.14 4.56 -17.84
CA PHE A 363 5.74 5.16 -19.03
C PHE A 363 4.68 5.62 -20.04
N GLN A 364 5.02 6.67 -20.81
CA GLN A 364 4.01 7.45 -21.55
C GLN A 364 3.65 6.88 -22.94
N GLY A 365 4.44 5.95 -23.48
CA GLY A 365 4.12 5.33 -24.75
C GLY A 365 5.28 4.55 -25.39
N VAL A 366 4.91 3.65 -26.29
CA VAL A 366 5.87 2.92 -27.15
C VAL A 366 6.69 3.92 -27.96
N GLY A 367 8.00 3.82 -27.85
CA GLY A 367 8.94 4.63 -28.63
C GLY A 367 9.14 6.06 -28.13
N ILE A 368 8.64 6.38 -26.93
CA ILE A 368 8.93 7.62 -26.22
C ILE A 368 10.12 7.37 -25.29
N ASP A 369 11.19 8.15 -25.45
CA ASP A 369 12.38 8.09 -24.60
C ASP A 369 12.25 9.06 -23.41
N LYS A 370 11.33 8.73 -22.49
CA LYS A 370 11.03 9.55 -21.31
C LYS A 370 10.62 8.66 -20.13
N ALA A 371 11.51 8.55 -19.14
CA ALA A 371 11.33 7.66 -17.99
C ALA A 371 10.78 8.34 -16.72
N TYR A 372 10.44 9.64 -16.78
CA TYR A 372 9.76 10.33 -15.67
C TYR A 372 8.30 10.64 -16.00
N TYR A 373 7.43 10.50 -14.99
CA TYR A 373 5.98 10.63 -15.14
C TYR A 373 5.31 10.88 -13.79
N ALA A 374 4.02 11.24 -13.84
CA ALA A 374 3.19 11.31 -12.66
C ALA A 374 2.07 10.28 -12.78
N ILE A 375 1.88 9.47 -11.74
CA ILE A 375 0.82 8.46 -11.71
C ILE A 375 -0.53 9.19 -11.78
N PRO A 376 -1.49 8.77 -12.63
CA PRO A 376 -2.80 9.40 -12.74
C PRO A 376 -3.48 9.54 -11.37
N SER A 377 -4.12 10.69 -11.12
CA SER A 377 -4.87 10.91 -9.88
C SER A 377 -6.12 11.75 -10.13
N GLY A 378 -7.23 11.37 -9.52
CA GLY A 378 -8.53 12.01 -9.61
C GLY A 378 -8.66 13.22 -8.68
N SER A 379 -9.76 13.97 -8.80
CA SER A 379 -10.00 15.17 -7.97
C SER A 379 -10.22 14.87 -6.49
N SER A 380 -10.51 13.63 -6.13
CA SER A 380 -10.69 13.19 -4.75
C SER A 380 -9.40 12.71 -4.08
N ASP A 381 -8.35 12.42 -4.86
CA ASP A 381 -7.10 11.85 -4.32
C ASP A 381 -6.32 12.90 -3.54
N LEU A 382 -5.98 12.57 -2.30
CA LEU A 382 -5.19 13.43 -1.41
C LEU A 382 -3.68 13.31 -1.63
N VAL A 383 -3.22 12.27 -2.33
CA VAL A 383 -1.81 12.01 -2.61
C VAL A 383 -1.59 11.98 -4.12
N ARG A 384 -0.50 12.61 -4.56
CA ARG A 384 0.00 12.59 -5.94
C ARG A 384 1.37 11.92 -5.92
N TYR A 385 1.55 10.95 -6.80
CA TYR A 385 2.80 10.22 -6.93
C TYR A 385 3.54 10.67 -8.19
N ILE A 386 4.82 10.94 -8.05
CA ILE A 386 5.68 11.42 -9.15
C ILE A 386 6.91 10.54 -9.21
N THR A 387 7.15 9.91 -10.36
CA THR A 387 8.37 9.15 -10.63
C THR A 387 9.33 10.01 -11.43
N LEU A 388 10.55 10.15 -10.94
CA LEU A 388 11.65 10.86 -11.57
C LEU A 388 12.61 9.86 -12.21
N ASP A 389 13.21 10.27 -13.32
CA ASP A 389 14.37 9.63 -13.90
C ASP A 389 15.62 10.34 -13.37
N SER A 390 16.28 9.70 -12.42
CA SER A 390 17.51 10.21 -11.81
C SER A 390 18.78 9.75 -12.52
N THR A 391 18.66 9.11 -13.69
CA THR A 391 19.80 8.57 -14.44
C THR A 391 20.30 9.58 -15.49
N ASN A 392 21.59 9.48 -15.81
CA ASN A 392 22.16 10.22 -16.91
C ASN A 392 22.07 9.37 -18.18
N THR A 393 21.61 9.95 -19.28
CA THR A 393 21.47 9.29 -20.58
C THR A 393 22.15 10.09 -21.67
N ASN A 394 22.84 9.39 -22.58
CA ASN A 394 23.49 9.94 -23.75
C ASN A 394 22.52 10.12 -24.93
N THR A 395 23.03 10.62 -26.05
CA THR A 395 22.24 10.97 -27.25
C THR A 395 21.59 9.77 -27.93
N ASP A 396 22.15 8.59 -27.73
CA ASP A 396 21.71 7.35 -28.35
C ASP A 396 20.72 6.58 -27.45
N GLY A 397 20.40 7.15 -26.28
CA GLY A 397 19.46 6.61 -25.31
C GLY A 397 20.05 5.53 -24.41
N PHE A 398 21.37 5.44 -24.31
CA PHE A 398 22.08 4.61 -23.31
C PHE A 398 22.46 5.46 -22.09
N GLY A 399 22.77 4.83 -20.96
CA GLY A 399 23.27 5.55 -19.79
C GLY A 399 24.59 6.27 -20.09
N SER A 400 24.81 7.44 -19.48
CA SER A 400 26.06 8.20 -19.60
C SER A 400 26.81 8.25 -18.27
N GLY A 401 27.85 7.42 -18.18
CA GLY A 401 28.99 7.48 -17.27
C GLY A 401 28.71 7.44 -15.77
N ALA A 402 29.27 6.45 -15.06
CA ALA A 402 29.29 6.29 -13.60
C ALA A 402 27.95 5.97 -12.92
N ALA A 403 28.06 5.39 -11.72
CA ALA A 403 26.93 5.00 -10.89
C ALA A 403 26.14 6.18 -10.30
N GLY A 404 26.71 7.39 -10.25
CA GLY A 404 26.01 8.57 -9.73
C GLY A 404 24.94 9.11 -10.67
N GLY A 405 23.88 9.70 -10.10
CA GLY A 405 22.75 10.25 -10.84
C GLY A 405 22.74 11.78 -10.96
N SER A 406 21.76 12.31 -11.69
CA SER A 406 21.39 13.73 -11.68
C SER A 406 19.98 13.95 -12.25
N ILE A 407 19.49 15.19 -12.24
CA ILE A 407 18.23 15.58 -12.89
C ILE A 407 18.52 16.62 -13.97
N ASP A 408 17.98 16.45 -15.18
CA ASP A 408 18.09 17.47 -16.23
C ASP A 408 17.17 18.68 -15.97
N THR A 409 17.52 19.84 -16.54
CA THR A 409 16.76 21.09 -16.38
C THR A 409 15.29 20.97 -16.82
N ASP A 410 14.97 20.22 -17.87
CA ASP A 410 13.62 20.10 -18.39
C ASP A 410 12.72 19.33 -17.41
N GLN A 411 13.24 18.24 -16.85
CA GLN A 411 12.60 17.45 -15.81
C GLN A 411 12.46 18.26 -14.52
N LEU A 412 13.48 19.01 -14.10
CA LEU A 412 13.39 19.84 -12.89
C LEU A 412 12.30 20.92 -13.03
N ASN A 413 12.23 21.57 -14.20
CA ASN A 413 11.18 22.54 -14.53
C ASN A 413 9.79 21.88 -14.58
N TRP A 414 9.69 20.70 -15.21
CA TRP A 414 8.46 19.93 -15.24
C TRP A 414 7.99 19.53 -13.83
N LEU A 415 8.91 19.08 -12.98
CA LEU A 415 8.62 18.75 -11.60
C LEU A 415 8.10 19.96 -10.84
N GLU A 416 8.76 21.12 -10.95
CA GLU A 416 8.27 22.35 -10.32
C GLU A 416 6.85 22.72 -10.80
N GLN A 417 6.53 22.50 -12.07
CA GLN A 417 5.16 22.69 -12.58
C GLN A 417 4.17 21.69 -11.96
N GLN A 418 4.55 20.41 -11.83
CA GLN A 418 3.71 19.41 -11.15
C GLN A 418 3.44 19.82 -9.71
N LEU A 419 4.48 20.20 -8.95
CA LEU A 419 4.36 20.62 -7.55
C LEU A 419 3.45 21.84 -7.40
N ARG A 420 3.58 22.85 -8.26
CA ARG A 420 2.72 24.04 -8.25
C ARG A 420 1.24 23.75 -8.53
N ALA A 421 0.92 22.70 -9.31
CA ALA A 421 -0.44 22.43 -9.77
C ALA A 421 -1.39 22.01 -8.64
N ASN A 422 -0.89 21.36 -7.58
CA ASN A 422 -1.65 20.98 -6.39
C ASN A 422 -1.03 21.50 -5.09
N SER A 423 -0.43 22.69 -5.13
CA SER A 423 0.04 23.43 -3.95
C SER A 423 -0.62 24.80 -3.91
N SER A 424 -1.66 24.95 -3.10
CA SER A 424 -2.29 26.26 -2.87
C SER A 424 -1.33 27.23 -2.19
N ARG A 425 -0.30 26.72 -1.49
CA ARG A 425 0.72 27.51 -0.83
C ARG A 425 2.11 26.89 -1.01
N TYR A 426 3.10 27.71 -1.36
CA TYR A 426 4.50 27.28 -1.48
C TYR A 426 5.45 28.47 -1.27
N ILE A 427 6.76 28.22 -1.28
CA ILE A 427 7.82 29.22 -1.10
C ILE A 427 8.46 29.53 -2.46
N ASP A 428 8.52 30.82 -2.84
CA ASP A 428 9.22 31.25 -4.05
C ASP A 428 10.75 31.27 -3.87
N THR A 429 11.48 31.53 -4.96
CA THR A 429 12.95 31.62 -4.95
C THR A 429 13.50 32.78 -4.12
N ASN A 430 12.67 33.74 -3.70
CA ASN A 430 13.03 34.84 -2.81
C ASN A 430 12.66 34.56 -1.34
N ASN A 431 12.35 33.30 -1.01
CA ASN A 431 11.93 32.86 0.32
C ASN A 431 10.63 33.53 0.81
N ARG A 432 9.70 33.85 -0.10
CA ARG A 432 8.38 34.41 0.21
C ARG A 432 7.29 33.36 0.04
N ILE A 433 6.29 33.42 0.91
CA ILE A 433 5.07 32.62 0.76
C ILE A 433 4.28 33.12 -0.44
N VAL A 434 3.94 32.21 -1.35
CA VAL A 434 2.98 32.43 -2.42
C VAL A 434 1.71 31.65 -2.11
N THR A 435 0.56 32.28 -2.30
CA THR A 435 -0.77 31.67 -2.17
C THR A 435 -1.51 31.73 -3.50
N GLN A 436 -2.07 30.61 -3.92
CA GLN A 436 -2.83 30.42 -5.15
C GLN A 436 -4.29 30.13 -4.80
N SER A 437 -5.21 30.96 -5.26
CA SER A 437 -6.65 30.73 -5.07
C SER A 437 -7.19 29.68 -6.05
N GLY A 438 -8.12 28.84 -5.59
CA GLY A 438 -8.78 27.84 -6.44
C GLY A 438 -7.92 26.61 -6.80
N VAL A 439 -6.72 26.49 -6.24
CA VAL A 439 -5.89 25.29 -6.35
C VAL A 439 -6.31 24.30 -5.29
N GLN A 440 -6.57 23.05 -5.69
CA GLN A 440 -6.82 21.96 -4.76
C GLN A 440 -5.50 21.31 -4.36
N ASP A 441 -5.22 21.32 -3.05
CA ASP A 441 -4.01 20.73 -2.52
C ASP A 441 -3.98 19.20 -2.63
N LYS A 442 -2.78 18.68 -2.87
CA LYS A 442 -2.43 17.26 -2.72
C LYS A 442 -1.09 17.15 -2.03
N MET A 443 -0.87 16.06 -1.29
CA MET A 443 0.46 15.69 -0.81
C MET A 443 1.24 15.01 -1.94
N TYR A 444 2.56 15.19 -1.97
CA TYR A 444 3.43 14.55 -2.96
C TYR A 444 4.32 13.49 -2.32
N VAL A 445 4.35 12.32 -2.95
CA VAL A 445 5.36 11.28 -2.75
C VAL A 445 6.13 11.14 -4.05
N LEU A 446 7.45 11.31 -3.97
CA LEU A 446 8.32 11.18 -5.12
C LEU A 446 9.00 9.81 -5.12
N PHE A 447 9.22 9.26 -6.31
CA PHE A 447 9.94 8.01 -6.55
C PHE A 447 11.12 8.30 -7.47
N CYS A 448 12.29 7.74 -7.18
CA CYS A 448 13.46 7.77 -8.07
C CYS A 448 14.41 6.64 -7.69
N HIS A 449 15.46 6.44 -8.46
CA HIS A 449 16.45 5.42 -8.15
C HIS A 449 17.52 5.91 -7.16
N HIS A 450 18.22 6.99 -7.52
CA HIS A 450 19.31 7.53 -6.70
C HIS A 450 18.81 8.22 -5.43
N THR A 451 19.63 8.18 -4.38
CA THR A 451 19.46 9.05 -3.21
C THR A 451 19.86 10.48 -3.55
N LEU A 452 19.39 11.46 -2.77
CA LEU A 452 19.81 12.85 -2.96
C LEU A 452 21.34 13.01 -2.80
N ASN A 453 21.98 12.18 -1.98
CA ASN A 453 23.43 12.23 -1.78
C ASN A 453 24.23 11.59 -2.92
N THR A 454 23.62 10.68 -3.69
CA THR A 454 24.28 9.99 -4.82
C THR A 454 23.91 10.60 -6.17
N MET A 455 23.19 11.73 -6.17
CA MET A 455 22.96 12.55 -7.36
C MET A 455 24.05 13.64 -7.49
N ASP A 456 25.28 13.22 -7.74
CA ASP A 456 26.48 14.07 -7.84
C ASP A 456 27.11 14.08 -9.25
N ASN A 457 26.54 13.31 -10.18
CA ASN A 457 27.07 13.13 -11.52
C ASN A 457 26.58 14.21 -12.48
N LEU A 458 27.32 15.31 -12.55
CA LEU A 458 27.05 16.41 -13.47
C LEU A 458 27.71 16.22 -14.85
N ASP A 459 28.39 15.10 -15.08
CA ASP A 459 29.04 14.83 -16.36
C ASP A 459 27.95 14.56 -17.42
N ASP A 460 27.85 15.47 -18.39
CA ASP A 460 26.98 15.37 -19.55
C ASP A 460 27.72 14.85 -20.80
N GLY A 461 28.94 14.33 -20.60
CA GLY A 461 29.80 13.75 -21.62
C GLY A 461 30.35 14.78 -22.62
N ILE A 462 30.85 14.29 -23.76
CA ILE A 462 31.51 15.11 -24.80
C ILE A 462 30.53 16.12 -25.47
N PHE A 463 29.21 15.95 -25.26
CA PHE A 463 28.15 16.78 -25.82
C PHE A 463 27.53 17.77 -24.83
N GLY A 464 28.28 18.09 -23.77
CA GLY A 464 27.79 18.95 -22.72
C GLY A 464 27.23 20.29 -23.18
N GLY A 465 26.04 20.62 -22.66
CA GLY A 465 25.28 21.82 -23.03
C GLY A 465 24.30 21.69 -24.22
N ILE A 466 24.21 20.54 -24.91
CA ILE A 466 23.18 20.32 -25.95
C ILE A 466 21.83 19.86 -25.37
N PHE A 467 21.84 19.17 -24.22
CA PHE A 467 20.65 18.55 -23.57
C PHE A 467 20.18 19.27 -22.30
N GLY A 468 20.60 20.52 -22.11
CA GLY A 468 20.34 21.30 -20.89
C GLY A 468 21.35 21.01 -19.78
N ASN A 469 21.30 21.81 -18.72
CA ASN A 469 22.19 21.62 -17.58
C ASN A 469 21.72 20.42 -16.73
N ARG A 470 22.66 19.72 -16.09
CA ARG A 470 22.36 18.73 -15.05
C ARG A 470 22.34 19.40 -13.67
N HIS A 471 21.51 18.87 -12.78
CA HIS A 471 21.29 19.38 -11.43
C HIS A 471 21.58 18.29 -10.40
N THR A 472 22.24 18.71 -9.32
CA THR A 472 22.58 17.84 -8.19
C THR A 472 21.37 17.48 -7.34
N GLY A 473 21.50 16.46 -6.49
CA GLY A 473 20.52 16.16 -5.47
C GLY A 473 20.31 17.31 -4.46
N ASP A 474 21.32 18.16 -4.22
CA ASP A 474 21.15 19.35 -3.37
C ASP A 474 20.24 20.41 -3.99
N GLU A 475 20.29 20.59 -5.31
CA GLU A 475 19.37 21.46 -6.04
C GLU A 475 17.94 20.88 -6.06
N LEU A 476 17.80 19.57 -6.27
CA LEU A 476 16.50 18.89 -6.17
C LEU A 476 15.92 19.03 -4.76
N LYS A 477 16.70 18.74 -3.71
CA LYS A 477 16.31 18.94 -2.30
C LYS A 477 15.84 20.37 -2.04
N SER A 478 16.58 21.35 -2.55
CA SER A 478 16.24 22.77 -2.42
C SER A 478 14.92 23.12 -3.09
N LEU A 479 14.61 22.53 -4.26
CA LEU A 479 13.31 22.66 -4.90
C LEU A 479 12.20 22.02 -4.04
N LEU A 480 12.38 20.77 -3.58
CA LEU A 480 11.36 20.05 -2.82
C LEU A 480 11.00 20.75 -1.50
N LEU A 481 12.00 21.26 -0.77
CA LEU A 481 11.79 21.98 0.49
C LEU A 481 10.99 23.30 0.35
N ARG A 482 10.84 23.82 -0.87
CA ARG A 482 9.98 24.99 -1.12
C ARG A 482 8.49 24.65 -1.13
N TYR A 483 8.11 23.37 -1.20
CA TYR A 483 6.72 22.92 -1.30
C TYR A 483 6.37 22.05 -0.08
N PRO A 484 5.68 22.61 0.93
CA PRO A 484 5.28 21.85 2.14
C PRO A 484 4.43 20.60 1.84
N ASN A 485 3.76 20.59 0.69
CA ASN A 485 3.01 19.44 0.19
C ASN A 485 3.88 18.20 -0.06
N VAL A 486 5.19 18.34 -0.27
CA VAL A 486 6.10 17.21 -0.42
C VAL A 486 6.33 16.56 0.94
N ILE A 487 5.91 15.30 1.09
CA ILE A 487 5.96 14.59 2.37
C ILE A 487 7.00 13.47 2.38
N ALA A 488 7.30 12.89 1.22
CA ALA A 488 8.28 11.83 1.10
C ALA A 488 8.93 11.74 -0.29
N MET A 489 10.16 11.22 -0.29
CA MET A 489 10.89 10.75 -1.46
C MET A 489 11.34 9.31 -1.16
N VAL A 490 11.07 8.38 -2.06
CA VAL A 490 11.30 6.94 -1.87
C VAL A 490 12.22 6.43 -2.98
N ASN A 491 13.32 5.78 -2.59
CA ASN A 491 14.40 5.42 -3.52
C ASN A 491 15.17 4.14 -3.14
N GLY A 492 16.16 3.78 -3.97
CA GLY A 492 17.00 2.58 -3.85
C GLY A 492 18.50 2.90 -3.90
N HIS A 493 19.24 2.23 -4.79
CA HIS A 493 20.61 2.50 -5.21
C HIS A 493 21.73 2.15 -4.22
N THR A 494 21.54 2.43 -2.93
CA THR A 494 22.60 2.21 -1.91
C THR A 494 22.58 0.80 -1.31
N HIS A 495 21.59 -0.01 -1.70
CA HIS A 495 21.32 -1.36 -1.19
C HIS A 495 21.12 -1.41 0.34
N ALA A 496 20.87 -0.26 0.97
CA ALA A 496 20.78 -0.13 2.41
C ALA A 496 19.41 0.42 2.85
N ASN A 497 18.89 -0.09 3.96
CA ASN A 497 17.75 0.54 4.61
C ASN A 497 18.21 1.83 5.31
N LYS A 498 17.70 2.97 4.83
CA LYS A 498 18.04 4.29 5.41
C LYS A 498 16.84 5.23 5.37
N ILE A 499 16.58 5.95 6.46
CA ILE A 499 15.56 7.00 6.49
C ILE A 499 16.20 8.31 6.94
N VAL A 500 16.21 9.30 6.04
CA VAL A 500 16.84 10.61 6.24
C VAL A 500 15.76 11.69 6.34
N PRO A 501 15.70 12.46 7.46
CA PRO A 501 14.86 13.66 7.53
C PRO A 501 15.50 14.81 6.76
N HIS A 502 14.75 15.48 5.90
CA HIS A 502 15.15 16.73 5.26
C HIS A 502 14.32 17.89 5.83
N PRO A 503 14.80 18.56 6.89
CA PRO A 503 14.07 19.66 7.49
C PRO A 503 14.09 20.91 6.61
N ALA A 504 13.00 21.67 6.64
CA ALA A 504 12.98 23.01 6.08
C ALA A 504 14.09 23.87 6.73
N PRO A 505 14.82 24.71 5.95
CA PRO A 505 15.85 25.57 6.52
C PRO A 505 15.28 26.47 7.62
N ALA A 506 16.08 26.81 8.64
CA ALA A 506 15.62 27.68 9.73
C ALA A 506 15.14 29.07 9.26
N SER A 507 15.58 29.51 8.08
CA SER A 507 15.13 30.75 7.42
C SER A 507 13.79 30.62 6.70
N SER A 508 13.27 29.40 6.53
CA SER A 508 12.01 29.15 5.84
C SER A 508 10.84 29.77 6.63
N PRO A 509 9.91 30.47 5.96
CA PRO A 509 8.70 30.99 6.60
C PRO A 509 7.68 29.89 6.94
N ILE A 510 7.92 28.64 6.53
CA ILE A 510 7.10 27.46 6.82
C ILE A 510 8.03 26.37 7.37
N SER A 511 7.74 25.88 8.58
CA SER A 511 8.46 24.74 9.17
C SER A 511 7.92 23.40 8.63
N GLY A 512 8.68 22.32 8.84
CA GLY A 512 8.36 21.00 8.29
C GLY A 512 9.56 20.44 7.54
N GLY A 513 9.32 19.82 6.39
CA GLY A 513 10.30 19.10 5.60
C GLY A 513 9.68 17.87 4.95
N PHE A 514 10.51 16.96 4.45
CA PHE A 514 10.07 15.67 3.92
C PHE A 514 11.02 14.55 4.36
N TRP A 515 10.54 13.31 4.29
CA TRP A 515 11.34 12.12 4.58
C TRP A 515 11.89 11.50 3.30
N GLU A 516 13.19 11.24 3.24
CA GLU A 516 13.79 10.37 2.23
C GLU A 516 13.87 8.93 2.80
N ILE A 517 13.29 7.98 2.07
CA ILE A 517 13.11 6.57 2.49
C ILE A 517 13.80 5.66 1.47
N SER A 518 14.94 5.11 1.86
CA SER A 518 15.72 4.15 1.07
C SER A 518 15.52 2.73 1.59
N THR A 519 15.44 1.77 0.67
CA THR A 519 15.21 0.35 0.97
C THR A 519 16.36 -0.49 0.45
N ALA A 520 16.69 -1.57 1.17
CA ALA A 520 17.71 -2.53 0.76
C ALA A 520 17.34 -3.27 -0.54
N SER A 521 18.33 -3.79 -1.25
CA SER A 521 18.15 -4.47 -2.54
C SER A 521 17.56 -5.88 -2.40
N HIS A 522 17.23 -6.53 -3.52
CA HIS A 522 16.85 -7.95 -3.53
C HIS A 522 18.01 -8.88 -3.83
N ILE A 523 19.22 -8.34 -4.00
CA ILE A 523 20.42 -9.11 -4.30
C ILE A 523 21.41 -9.17 -3.13
N ASP A 524 21.40 -8.19 -2.22
CA ASP A 524 22.30 -8.15 -1.09
C ASP A 524 21.61 -8.42 0.24
N TRP A 525 22.38 -8.80 1.26
CA TRP A 525 21.83 -9.00 2.58
C TRP A 525 21.60 -7.66 3.31
N PRO A 526 20.40 -7.41 3.86
CA PRO A 526 19.21 -8.27 3.83
C PRO A 526 18.37 -8.04 2.56
N ILE A 527 17.88 -9.14 1.98
CA ILE A 527 16.97 -9.12 0.82
C ILE A 527 15.57 -8.70 1.31
N GLN A 528 15.17 -7.44 1.09
CA GLN A 528 13.93 -6.91 1.66
C GLN A 528 13.19 -5.92 0.73
N SER A 529 11.88 -5.81 0.92
CA SER A 529 11.01 -4.77 0.37
C SER A 529 10.37 -3.96 1.50
N ARG A 530 9.57 -2.94 1.17
CA ARG A 530 8.94 -2.07 2.18
C ARG A 530 7.48 -1.79 1.86
N ILE A 531 6.60 -1.89 2.85
CA ILE A 531 5.24 -1.33 2.81
C ILE A 531 5.28 0.08 3.39
N ILE A 532 4.63 1.02 2.70
CA ILE A 532 4.51 2.43 3.11
C ILE A 532 3.03 2.78 3.27
N GLU A 533 2.68 3.33 4.43
CA GLU A 533 1.30 3.70 4.78
C GLU A 533 1.25 5.16 5.24
N ILE A 534 0.42 5.97 4.61
CA ILE A 534 0.23 7.38 4.97
C ILE A 534 -1.07 7.50 5.75
N MET A 535 -0.99 8.01 6.96
CA MET A 535 -2.12 8.18 7.87
C MET A 535 -2.11 9.58 8.51
N ALA A 536 -3.27 10.06 8.93
CA ALA A 536 -3.39 11.33 9.66
C ALA A 536 -4.15 11.17 10.96
N SER A 537 -3.98 12.16 11.86
CA SER A 537 -4.75 12.25 13.09
C SER A 537 -6.14 12.85 12.87
N PRO A 538 -7.14 12.54 13.73
CA PRO A 538 -8.52 12.98 13.55
C PRO A 538 -8.67 14.50 13.51
N ASP A 539 -7.78 15.22 14.22
CA ASP A 539 -7.75 16.68 14.24
C ASP A 539 -7.31 17.29 12.90
N ALA A 540 -6.83 16.52 11.93
CA ALA A 540 -6.47 16.99 10.59
C ALA A 540 -7.63 17.61 9.83
N GLN A 541 -8.86 17.26 10.19
CA GLN A 541 -10.07 17.80 9.62
C GLN A 541 -10.41 19.21 10.14
N ASN A 542 -9.91 19.56 11.33
CA ASN A 542 -10.16 20.84 12.01
C ASN A 542 -8.88 21.67 12.21
N ALA A 543 -7.73 21.12 11.83
CA ALA A 543 -6.45 21.79 11.90
C ALA A 543 -6.49 23.00 10.98
N GLY A 544 -6.19 24.17 11.54
CA GLY A 544 -5.93 25.32 10.70
C GLY A 544 -4.57 25.17 10.05
N GLU A 545 -4.35 25.93 8.97
CA GLU A 545 -3.05 26.00 8.30
C GLU A 545 -1.91 26.28 9.29
N PHE A 546 -0.68 26.01 8.84
CA PHE A 546 0.53 26.46 9.52
C PHE A 546 0.44 27.93 9.94
N GLY A 547 0.45 28.18 11.27
CA GLY A 547 0.32 29.50 11.87
C GLY A 547 -1.05 29.84 12.45
N SER A 548 -2.05 28.95 12.30
CA SER A 548 -3.34 29.07 12.98
C SER A 548 -3.22 28.79 14.49
N SER A 549 -4.17 29.29 15.28
CA SER A 549 -4.25 29.02 16.73
C SER A 549 -4.50 27.54 17.07
N ALA A 550 -5.01 26.74 16.13
CA ALA A 550 -5.21 25.29 16.27
C ALA A 550 -3.95 24.47 15.93
N GLY A 551 -3.04 25.04 15.13
CA GLY A 551 -1.86 24.37 14.58
C GLY A 551 -2.21 23.28 13.54
N PRO A 552 -1.22 22.80 12.76
CA PRO A 552 -1.42 21.70 11.83
C PRO A 552 -1.59 20.38 12.61
N ALA A 553 -2.34 19.45 12.03
CA ALA A 553 -2.45 18.08 12.54
C ALA A 553 -1.22 17.25 12.20
N THR A 554 -1.17 16.04 12.75
CA THR A 554 -0.04 15.13 12.57
C THR A 554 -0.32 14.16 11.44
N LEU A 555 0.54 14.19 10.42
CA LEU A 555 0.70 13.14 9.44
C LEU A 555 1.69 12.09 9.98
N SER A 556 1.40 10.82 9.74
CA SER A 556 2.25 9.68 10.05
C SER A 556 2.50 8.86 8.80
N ILE A 557 3.76 8.70 8.41
CA ILE A 557 4.16 7.75 7.38
C ILE A 557 4.73 6.52 8.09
N PHE A 558 4.00 5.41 8.04
CA PHE A 558 4.50 4.13 8.50
C PHE A 558 5.32 3.47 7.41
N THR A 559 6.44 2.90 7.82
CA THR A 559 7.28 2.04 6.99
C THR A 559 7.37 0.68 7.66
N THR A 560 7.20 -0.41 6.90
CA THR A 560 7.29 -1.77 7.43
C THR A 560 8.07 -2.65 6.47
N MET A 561 9.14 -3.29 6.94
CA MET A 561 9.97 -4.17 6.10
C MET A 561 9.25 -5.49 5.80
N VAL A 562 9.55 -6.03 4.62
CA VAL A 562 8.99 -7.27 4.10
C VAL A 562 10.14 -8.16 3.65
N ASP A 563 10.17 -9.38 4.15
CA ASP A 563 11.07 -10.43 3.69
C ASP A 563 10.38 -11.26 2.58
N PRO A 564 11.13 -11.89 1.65
CA PRO A 564 10.55 -12.79 0.66
C PRO A 564 9.75 -13.94 1.30
N ALA A 565 8.69 -14.39 0.63
CA ALA A 565 7.86 -15.53 1.04
C ALA A 565 8.60 -16.86 0.76
N ALA A 566 9.69 -17.06 1.49
CA ALA A 566 10.55 -18.23 1.42
C ALA A 566 10.78 -18.77 2.85
N PRO A 567 10.86 -20.10 3.01
CA PRO A 567 11.18 -20.70 4.30
C PRO A 567 12.56 -20.22 4.82
N LEU A 568 12.81 -20.39 6.11
CA LEU A 568 14.10 -20.04 6.72
C LEU A 568 15.25 -20.93 6.24
N SER A 569 14.95 -22.15 5.79
CA SER A 569 15.95 -23.06 5.24
C SER A 569 15.36 -23.79 4.05
N PHE A 570 16.16 -23.92 2.99
CA PHE A 570 15.80 -24.71 1.82
C PHE A 570 15.76 -26.22 2.10
N GLY A 571 16.36 -26.68 3.20
CA GLY A 571 16.28 -28.08 3.64
C GLY A 571 16.90 -29.12 2.68
N GLY A 572 17.70 -28.68 1.70
CA GLY A 572 18.18 -29.55 0.62
C GLY A 572 17.16 -29.75 -0.52
N ASP A 573 15.99 -29.11 -0.46
CA ASP A 573 14.95 -29.17 -1.48
C ASP A 573 15.22 -28.13 -2.57
N THR A 574 15.36 -28.58 -3.82
CA THR A 574 15.54 -27.74 -5.00
C THR A 574 14.35 -27.89 -5.98
N SER A 575 13.21 -28.37 -5.48
CA SER A 575 12.05 -28.66 -6.32
C SER A 575 11.17 -27.44 -6.62
N ALA A 576 11.18 -26.43 -5.75
CA ALA A 576 10.29 -25.27 -5.81
C ALA A 576 11.06 -23.93 -5.77
N PRO A 577 10.59 -22.88 -6.48
CA PRO A 577 11.20 -21.56 -6.46
C PRO A 577 11.38 -20.97 -5.05
N ALA A 578 10.39 -21.12 -4.16
CA ALA A 578 10.49 -20.62 -2.78
C ALA A 578 11.65 -21.25 -1.98
N GLN A 579 12.00 -22.51 -2.24
CA GLN A 579 13.14 -23.16 -1.60
C GLN A 579 14.47 -22.64 -2.16
N LEU A 580 14.53 -22.39 -3.46
CA LEU A 580 15.69 -21.78 -4.10
C LEU A 580 15.88 -20.32 -3.63
N ALA A 581 14.80 -19.56 -3.46
CA ALA A 581 14.85 -18.25 -2.83
C ALA A 581 15.35 -18.31 -1.38
N SER A 582 14.98 -19.35 -0.62
CA SER A 582 15.52 -19.60 0.72
C SER A 582 17.04 -19.83 0.70
N LEU A 583 17.53 -20.67 -0.23
CA LEU A 583 18.95 -20.88 -0.44
C LEU A 583 19.64 -19.56 -0.79
N ALA A 584 19.10 -18.77 -1.72
CA ALA A 584 19.67 -17.50 -2.12
C ALA A 584 19.83 -16.53 -0.94
N ARG A 585 18.83 -16.43 -0.05
CA ARG A 585 18.90 -15.59 1.15
C ARG A 585 19.96 -16.06 2.14
N GLU A 586 20.11 -17.37 2.31
CA GLU A 586 21.13 -17.95 3.19
C GLU A 586 22.55 -17.72 2.62
N LEU A 587 22.71 -17.83 1.29
CA LEU A 587 23.96 -17.52 0.61
C LEU A 587 24.29 -16.03 0.70
N ALA A 588 23.30 -15.14 0.47
CA ALA A 588 23.46 -13.69 0.54
C ALA A 588 23.93 -13.22 1.93
N THR A 589 23.38 -13.79 3.02
CA THR A 589 23.89 -13.42 4.35
C THR A 589 25.33 -13.86 4.54
N ASN A 590 25.82 -14.88 3.84
CA ASN A 590 27.19 -15.40 3.95
C ASN A 590 28.14 -14.90 2.86
N ASP A 591 27.72 -13.94 2.05
CA ASP A 591 28.59 -13.36 1.04
C ASP A 591 29.89 -12.84 1.70
N PRO A 592 31.08 -13.25 1.22
CA PRO A 592 32.33 -12.93 1.87
C PRO A 592 32.62 -11.43 1.91
N GLN A 593 32.29 -10.71 0.85
CA GLN A 593 32.53 -9.27 0.74
C GLN A 593 31.58 -8.51 1.67
N GLU A 594 30.30 -8.89 1.71
CA GLU A 594 29.32 -8.33 2.66
C GLU A 594 29.72 -8.57 4.12
N VAL A 595 30.21 -9.77 4.42
CA VAL A 595 30.72 -10.10 5.76
C VAL A 595 31.95 -9.27 6.10
N SER A 596 32.88 -9.05 5.16
CA SER A 596 34.09 -8.24 5.40
C SER A 596 33.80 -6.75 5.57
N HIS A 597 32.79 -6.23 4.87
CA HIS A 597 32.38 -4.83 4.99
C HIS A 597 31.53 -4.54 6.24
N GLY A 598 30.96 -5.60 6.84
CA GLY A 598 30.12 -5.50 8.03
C GLY A 598 28.67 -5.80 7.68
N ILE A 599 28.28 -7.06 7.89
CA ILE A 599 27.00 -7.64 7.45
C ILE A 599 25.73 -6.91 7.94
N THR A 600 25.85 -6.03 8.93
CA THR A 600 24.72 -5.24 9.45
C THR A 600 24.57 -3.87 8.81
N ASN A 601 25.53 -3.40 8.01
CA ASN A 601 25.55 -2.03 7.49
C ASN A 601 24.32 -1.74 6.61
N ARG A 602 24.04 -2.64 5.65
CA ARG A 602 22.88 -2.53 4.74
C ARG A 602 21.54 -2.81 5.41
N MET A 603 21.54 -3.51 6.56
CA MET A 603 20.31 -3.75 7.32
C MET A 603 19.65 -2.46 7.84
N GLY A 604 20.44 -1.41 8.04
CA GLY A 604 20.03 -0.18 8.70
C GLY A 604 19.87 -0.34 10.22
N VAL A 605 19.67 0.77 10.93
CA VAL A 605 19.30 0.73 12.36
C VAL A 605 17.78 0.61 12.52
N ASN A 606 17.28 0.33 13.73
CA ASN A 606 15.82 0.19 13.99
C ASN A 606 14.99 1.38 13.49
N GLN A 607 15.56 2.59 13.52
CA GLN A 607 14.92 3.82 13.05
C GLN A 607 14.83 3.96 11.52
N ASP A 608 15.57 3.13 10.78
CA ASP A 608 15.58 3.09 9.31
C ASP A 608 14.68 1.96 8.76
N ARG A 609 14.19 1.07 9.62
CA ARG A 609 13.43 -0.15 9.29
C ARG A 609 11.93 0.06 9.49
N ASN A 610 11.35 -0.51 10.54
CA ASN A 610 9.96 -0.26 10.91
C ASN A 610 9.87 1.08 11.66
N ALA A 611 9.40 2.14 11.01
CA ALA A 611 9.28 3.46 11.61
C ALA A 611 7.90 4.10 11.41
N GLN A 612 7.49 4.95 12.36
CA GLN A 612 6.40 5.92 12.22
C GLN A 612 7.02 7.32 12.09
N LEU A 613 7.00 7.87 10.89
CA LEU A 613 7.65 9.14 10.55
C LEU A 613 6.64 10.28 10.68
N LEU A 614 6.87 11.19 11.62
CA LEU A 614 5.93 12.29 11.87
C LEU A 614 6.23 13.50 11.01
N LEU A 615 5.15 14.10 10.50
CA LEU A 615 5.15 15.36 9.76
C LEU A 615 3.93 16.19 10.16
N PRO A 616 3.98 17.51 10.02
CA PRO A 616 2.79 18.34 10.04
C PRO A 616 1.99 18.15 8.74
N ALA A 617 0.66 18.05 8.84
CA ALA A 617 -0.20 18.07 7.65
C ALA A 617 -0.06 19.41 6.91
N PRO A 618 0.19 19.41 5.59
CA PRO A 618 0.47 20.65 4.85
C PRO A 618 -0.78 21.51 4.60
N PHE A 619 -1.97 20.93 4.73
CA PHE A 619 -3.29 21.55 4.58
C PHE A 619 -4.33 20.77 5.40
N PRO A 620 -5.53 21.34 5.67
CA PRO A 620 -6.60 20.62 6.35
C PRO A 620 -7.03 19.38 5.56
N LEU A 621 -7.01 18.21 6.20
CA LEU A 621 -7.38 16.94 5.58
C LEU A 621 -8.85 16.64 5.87
N HIS A 622 -9.74 17.10 5.00
CA HIS A 622 -11.15 16.74 5.04
C HIS A 622 -11.33 15.38 4.35
N ALA A 623 -11.03 14.28 5.04
CA ALA A 623 -11.46 12.98 4.54
C ALA A 623 -13.00 12.91 4.53
N PRO A 624 -13.63 12.17 3.60
CA PRO A 624 -15.04 11.87 3.71
C PRO A 624 -15.24 11.13 5.03
N HIS A 625 -15.97 11.76 5.96
CA HIS A 625 -16.37 11.10 7.19
C HIS A 625 -17.08 9.79 6.85
N PRO A 626 -16.93 8.75 7.68
CA PRO A 626 -17.93 7.72 7.75
C PRO A 626 -19.27 8.41 8.03
N LEU A 627 -20.11 8.53 7.01
CA LEU A 627 -21.42 9.14 7.15
C LEU A 627 -22.28 8.13 7.91
N GLY A 628 -23.14 8.60 8.80
CA GLY A 628 -24.13 7.73 9.44
C GLY A 628 -24.97 6.97 8.40
N SER A 629 -25.78 6.02 8.86
CA SER A 629 -26.54 5.15 7.98
C SER A 629 -27.40 5.93 6.95
N PRO A 630 -27.39 5.56 5.65
CA PRO A 630 -28.26 6.11 4.63
C PRO A 630 -29.66 5.51 4.71
N VAL A 631 -29.93 4.59 5.63
CA VAL A 631 -31.21 3.93 5.82
C VAL A 631 -31.60 3.89 7.30
N ALA A 632 -32.87 4.15 7.57
CA ALA A 632 -33.46 4.02 8.90
C ALA A 632 -34.87 3.46 8.81
N ALA A 633 -35.32 2.80 9.88
CA ALA A 633 -36.68 2.30 10.01
C ALA A 633 -37.30 2.78 11.33
N ALA A 634 -38.61 2.97 11.32
CA ALA A 634 -39.40 3.24 12.53
C ALA A 634 -40.76 2.54 12.42
N ARG A 635 -41.35 2.19 13.57
CA ARG A 635 -42.66 1.55 13.61
C ARG A 635 -43.80 2.55 13.84
N ASN A 636 -44.67 2.70 12.86
CA ASN A 636 -45.93 3.42 13.00
C ASN A 636 -46.83 2.84 14.10
N LYS A 637 -47.73 3.66 14.65
CA LYS A 637 -48.67 3.27 15.71
C LYS A 637 -49.53 2.05 15.36
N ASP A 638 -49.84 1.87 14.08
CA ASP A 638 -50.61 0.74 13.54
C ASP A 638 -49.77 -0.55 13.35
N GLY A 639 -48.49 -0.51 13.71
CA GLY A 639 -47.55 -1.63 13.64
C GLY A 639 -46.83 -1.77 12.30
N ARG A 640 -47.12 -0.93 11.30
CA ARG A 640 -46.41 -0.93 10.02
C ARG A 640 -45.02 -0.31 10.18
N LEU A 641 -44.02 -0.90 9.55
CA LEU A 641 -42.71 -0.26 9.43
C LEU A 641 -42.76 0.82 8.36
N GLU A 642 -42.10 1.94 8.64
CA GLU A 642 -41.80 2.99 7.69
C GLU A 642 -40.29 3.17 7.62
N LEU A 643 -39.79 3.20 6.40
CA LEU A 643 -38.39 3.34 6.07
C LEU A 643 -38.12 4.72 5.53
N PHE A 644 -36.92 5.21 5.83
CA PHE A 644 -36.36 6.43 5.28
C PHE A 644 -35.01 6.12 4.67
N GLY A 645 -34.67 6.83 3.60
CA GLY A 645 -33.39 6.64 2.95
C GLY A 645 -32.87 7.87 2.23
N THR A 646 -31.55 7.95 2.09
CA THR A 646 -30.87 8.97 1.28
C THR A 646 -30.29 8.34 0.02
N ASP A 647 -30.50 8.97 -1.14
CA ASP A 647 -29.88 8.53 -2.40
C ASP A 647 -28.51 9.17 -2.62
N ALA A 648 -27.79 8.71 -3.66
CA ALA A 648 -26.48 9.24 -4.01
C ALA A 648 -26.52 10.74 -4.36
N GLN A 649 -27.65 11.24 -4.87
CA GLN A 649 -27.88 12.66 -5.18
C GLN A 649 -28.21 13.49 -3.92
N GLY A 650 -28.36 12.84 -2.76
CA GLY A 650 -28.67 13.47 -1.49
C GLY A 650 -30.12 13.94 -1.36
N ASN A 651 -31.06 13.25 -2.03
CA ASN A 651 -32.48 13.38 -1.77
C ASN A 651 -32.89 12.50 -0.58
N LEU A 652 -33.92 12.93 0.15
CA LEU A 652 -34.54 12.15 1.23
C LEU A 652 -35.80 11.46 0.70
N TRP A 653 -35.92 10.16 0.97
CA TRP A 653 -37.01 9.30 0.53
C TRP A 653 -37.66 8.61 1.73
N ASN A 654 -38.92 8.23 1.58
CA ASN A 654 -39.59 7.30 2.49
C ASN A 654 -40.45 6.26 1.77
N THR A 655 -40.74 5.17 2.45
CA THR A 655 -41.78 4.19 2.08
C THR A 655 -42.32 3.53 3.34
N SER A 656 -43.54 2.98 3.30
CA SER A 656 -44.10 2.22 4.42
C SER A 656 -44.63 0.87 3.97
N GLN A 657 -44.72 -0.08 4.88
CA GLN A 657 -45.42 -1.33 4.61
C GLN A 657 -46.89 -1.08 4.29
N GLN A 658 -47.51 -1.94 3.47
CA GLN A 658 -48.96 -1.90 3.20
C GLN A 658 -49.76 -2.38 4.41
N THR A 659 -49.27 -3.42 5.09
CA THR A 659 -49.80 -3.98 6.34
C THR A 659 -48.61 -4.32 7.25
N ALA A 660 -48.82 -4.45 8.56
CA ALA A 660 -47.72 -4.80 9.47
C ALA A 660 -47.07 -6.12 9.07
N GLY A 661 -45.78 -6.11 8.77
CA GLY A 661 -45.03 -7.28 8.26
C GLY A 661 -45.31 -7.64 6.80
N GLY A 662 -45.96 -6.77 6.03
CA GLY A 662 -46.26 -6.96 4.61
C GLY A 662 -45.28 -6.24 3.68
N SER A 663 -45.55 -6.31 2.37
CA SER A 663 -44.74 -5.66 1.33
C SER A 663 -44.69 -4.14 1.48
N LEU A 664 -43.59 -3.53 1.04
CA LEU A 664 -43.42 -2.08 0.98
C LEU A 664 -44.33 -1.45 -0.08
N GLN A 665 -44.70 -0.19 0.14
CA GLN A 665 -45.29 0.67 -0.87
C GLN A 665 -44.22 1.21 -1.82
N ALA A 666 -44.65 1.93 -2.86
CA ALA A 666 -43.74 2.67 -3.72
C ALA A 666 -43.00 3.76 -2.93
N TRP A 667 -41.70 3.92 -3.19
CA TRP A 667 -40.88 4.95 -2.58
C TRP A 667 -41.33 6.35 -3.01
N THR A 668 -41.46 7.23 -2.04
CA THR A 668 -41.85 8.63 -2.22
C THR A 668 -40.67 9.52 -1.90
N LYS A 669 -40.37 10.48 -2.79
CA LYS A 669 -39.35 11.49 -2.52
C LYS A 669 -39.90 12.51 -1.54
N LEU A 670 -39.38 12.51 -0.33
CA LEU A 670 -39.81 13.39 0.76
C LEU A 670 -39.20 14.79 0.65
N ALA A 671 -37.95 14.89 0.17
CA ALA A 671 -37.30 16.17 -0.11
C ALA A 671 -36.18 16.07 -1.15
N SER A 672 -35.97 17.16 -1.90
CA SER A 672 -34.78 17.36 -2.73
C SER A 672 -33.84 18.37 -2.06
N GLY A 673 -32.52 18.11 -2.05
CA GLY A 673 -31.52 18.93 -1.36
C GLY A 673 -31.55 18.76 0.18
N PRO A 674 -30.58 19.32 0.94
CA PRO A 674 -29.34 20.01 0.56
C PRO A 674 -28.14 19.06 0.38
N GLY A 675 -28.38 17.77 0.11
CA GLY A 675 -27.33 16.77 0.02
C GLY A 675 -27.32 15.86 1.25
N TRP A 676 -28.48 15.28 1.60
CA TRP A 676 -28.60 14.39 2.75
C TRP A 676 -27.67 13.18 2.61
N GLN A 677 -26.96 12.90 3.70
CA GLN A 677 -25.95 11.87 3.79
C GLN A 677 -26.42 10.72 4.67
N SER A 678 -26.96 11.03 5.85
CA SER A 678 -27.44 10.03 6.81
C SER A 678 -28.84 10.35 7.31
N VAL A 679 -29.53 9.32 7.80
CA VAL A 679 -30.89 9.39 8.30
C VAL A 679 -31.08 8.49 9.52
N SER A 680 -31.89 8.95 10.47
CA SER A 680 -32.38 8.20 11.62
C SER A 680 -33.87 8.48 11.77
N ALA A 681 -34.64 7.50 12.24
CA ALA A 681 -36.05 7.67 12.51
C ALA A 681 -36.44 7.02 13.82
N SER A 682 -37.45 7.56 14.49
CA SER A 682 -38.01 6.98 15.71
C SER A 682 -39.46 7.39 15.87
N THR A 683 -40.18 6.73 16.77
CA THR A 683 -41.62 6.95 16.97
C THR A 683 -41.92 7.61 18.30
N HIS A 684 -42.63 8.73 18.26
CA HIS A 684 -43.15 9.43 19.44
C HIS A 684 -44.21 8.61 20.18
N GLN A 685 -44.49 8.99 21.43
CA GLN A 685 -45.47 8.29 22.25
C GLN A 685 -46.90 8.48 21.72
N ASP A 686 -47.17 9.62 21.08
CA ASP A 686 -48.43 9.88 20.39
C ASP A 686 -48.63 9.00 19.14
N GLY A 687 -47.55 8.39 18.65
CA GLY A 687 -47.49 7.48 17.52
C GLY A 687 -47.07 8.14 16.20
N ARG A 688 -46.66 9.41 16.22
CA ARG A 688 -46.03 10.08 15.06
C ARG A 688 -44.62 9.54 14.86
N VAL A 689 -44.24 9.27 13.62
CA VAL A 689 -42.83 9.00 13.27
C VAL A 689 -42.11 10.33 13.04
N GLU A 690 -40.93 10.46 13.63
CA GLU A 690 -40.02 11.59 13.42
C GLU A 690 -38.72 11.12 12.78
N VAL A 691 -38.27 11.87 11.77
CA VAL A 691 -37.06 11.60 11.01
C VAL A 691 -36.06 12.73 11.24
N PHE A 692 -34.81 12.34 11.47
CA PHE A 692 -33.64 13.20 11.57
C PHE A 692 -32.73 12.87 10.39
N ALA A 693 -32.31 13.86 9.64
CA ALA A 693 -31.39 13.69 8.52
C ALA A 693 -30.22 14.66 8.66
N ILE A 694 -29.03 14.23 8.24
CA ILE A 694 -27.81 15.05 8.27
C ILE A 694 -27.35 15.30 6.84
N ASP A 695 -27.08 16.55 6.51
CA ASP A 695 -26.59 16.92 5.19
C ASP A 695 -25.06 16.89 5.06
N GLN A 696 -24.55 17.14 3.86
CA GLN A 696 -23.12 17.19 3.56
C GLN A 696 -22.34 18.29 4.32
N ASN A 697 -23.05 19.28 4.86
CA ASN A 697 -22.45 20.34 5.69
C ASN A 697 -22.58 20.02 7.20
N GLY A 698 -23.11 18.85 7.53
CA GLY A 698 -23.31 18.36 8.88
C GLY A 698 -24.50 18.98 9.61
N TYR A 699 -25.42 19.67 8.93
CA TYR A 699 -26.64 20.17 9.56
C TYR A 699 -27.60 19.03 9.84
N VAL A 700 -28.01 18.89 11.09
CA VAL A 700 -29.10 17.98 11.47
C VAL A 700 -30.42 18.68 11.20
N THR A 701 -31.34 18.02 10.51
CA THR A 701 -32.70 18.51 10.27
C THR A 701 -33.70 17.47 10.68
N ARG A 702 -34.79 17.91 11.33
CA ARG A 702 -35.87 17.06 11.80
C ARG A 702 -37.20 17.42 11.15
N ARG A 703 -38.08 16.43 11.05
CA ARG A 703 -39.51 16.61 10.74
C ARG A 703 -40.29 15.41 11.26
N ALA A 704 -41.52 15.64 11.70
CA ALA A 704 -42.41 14.60 12.20
C ALA A 704 -43.61 14.44 11.28
N GLN A 705 -44.26 13.28 11.28
CA GLN A 705 -45.58 13.14 10.66
C GLN A 705 -46.53 14.21 11.23
N THR A 706 -47.48 14.70 10.44
CA THR A 706 -48.46 15.69 10.92
C THR A 706 -49.47 15.11 11.92
N SER A 707 -49.68 13.79 11.87
CA SER A 707 -50.47 12.99 12.80
C SER A 707 -50.00 11.53 12.70
N ALA A 708 -50.30 10.70 13.70
CA ALA A 708 -49.85 9.30 13.72
C ALA A 708 -50.30 8.54 12.46
N GLY A 709 -49.35 7.98 11.70
CA GLY A 709 -49.61 7.26 10.46
C GLY A 709 -49.88 8.14 9.23
N SER A 710 -49.68 9.46 9.33
CA SER A 710 -49.83 10.37 8.20
C SER A 710 -48.72 10.19 7.16
N SER A 711 -49.06 10.35 5.88
CA SER A 711 -48.09 10.42 4.77
C SER A 711 -47.48 11.81 4.60
N THR A 712 -47.97 12.82 5.31
CA THR A 712 -47.46 14.19 5.29
C THR A 712 -46.65 14.50 6.54
N TYR A 713 -45.61 15.33 6.37
CA TYR A 713 -44.70 15.72 7.44
C TYR A 713 -44.78 17.22 7.71
N THR A 714 -44.42 17.62 8.93
CA THR A 714 -44.23 19.01 9.31
C THR A 714 -43.11 19.66 8.48
N ALA A 715 -43.09 21.00 8.45
CA ALA A 715 -42.02 21.73 7.80
C ALA A 715 -40.65 21.37 8.44
N PRO A 716 -39.58 21.23 7.65
CA PRO A 716 -38.27 20.86 8.17
C PRO A 716 -37.77 21.91 9.15
N GLN A 717 -37.25 21.44 10.28
CA GLN A 717 -36.61 22.28 11.29
C GLN A 717 -35.15 21.90 11.40
N GLN A 718 -34.29 22.90 11.33
CA GLN A 718 -32.85 22.73 11.33
C GLN A 718 -32.30 22.90 12.75
N PHE A 719 -31.43 21.96 13.17
CA PHE A 719 -30.55 22.07 14.32
C PHE A 719 -29.17 22.58 13.88
N ASP A 720 -28.18 22.51 14.77
CA ASP A 720 -26.81 22.95 14.50
C ASP A 720 -26.07 22.06 13.49
N SER A 721 -24.95 22.57 12.95
CA SER A 721 -24.06 21.86 12.02
C SER A 721 -22.89 21.15 12.71
N GLY A 722 -22.14 20.38 11.93
CA GLY A 722 -20.91 19.70 12.35
C GLY A 722 -21.12 18.26 12.79
N PHE A 723 -22.23 17.62 12.42
CA PHE A 723 -22.53 16.23 12.74
C PHE A 723 -22.36 15.30 11.53
N THR A 724 -22.09 14.03 11.78
CA THR A 724 -21.83 13.01 10.75
C THR A 724 -22.80 11.83 10.84
N SER A 725 -23.19 11.48 12.06
CA SER A 725 -24.16 10.42 12.36
C SER A 725 -25.09 10.88 13.48
N ALA A 726 -26.35 10.46 13.45
CA ALA A 726 -27.29 10.63 14.55
C ALA A 726 -28.14 9.38 14.72
N THR A 727 -28.60 9.16 15.95
CA THR A 727 -29.57 8.13 16.33
C THR A 727 -30.51 8.70 17.38
N ALA A 728 -31.76 8.27 17.38
CA ALA A 728 -32.77 8.82 18.28
C ALA A 728 -33.58 7.71 18.98
N VAL A 729 -33.95 7.95 20.23
CA VAL A 729 -34.78 7.04 21.02
C VAL A 729 -35.84 7.81 21.79
N GLN A 730 -36.98 7.16 21.99
CA GLN A 730 -38.01 7.65 22.88
C GLN A 730 -37.59 7.48 24.34
N ASP A 731 -37.81 8.55 25.12
CA ASP A 731 -37.67 8.55 26.57
C ASP A 731 -38.92 8.00 27.28
N GLN A 732 -38.81 7.71 28.57
CA GLN A 732 -39.89 7.12 29.36
C GLN A 732 -41.13 8.03 29.54
N TRP A 733 -40.99 9.34 29.29
CA TRP A 733 -42.06 10.34 29.37
C TRP A 733 -42.68 10.61 28.00
N GLY A 734 -42.17 9.97 26.95
CA GLY A 734 -42.66 10.06 25.58
C GLY A 734 -41.98 11.11 24.70
N GLY A 735 -40.96 11.80 25.23
CA GLY A 735 -40.13 12.74 24.50
C GLY A 735 -39.05 12.02 23.69
N MET A 736 -38.39 12.76 22.80
CA MET A 736 -37.28 12.23 22.01
C MET A 736 -35.93 12.64 22.59
N GLN A 737 -34.98 11.72 22.58
CA GLN A 737 -33.56 11.99 22.80
C GLN A 737 -32.77 11.63 21.55
N VAL A 738 -31.89 12.53 21.13
CA VAL A 738 -31.04 12.38 19.95
C VAL A 738 -29.59 12.38 20.40
N TYR A 739 -28.84 11.40 19.91
CA TYR A 739 -27.40 11.25 20.09
C TYR A 739 -26.76 11.41 18.73
N ALA A 740 -25.73 12.24 18.65
CA ALA A 740 -25.07 12.54 17.39
C ALA A 740 -23.56 12.53 17.55
N THR A 741 -22.88 12.06 16.51
CA THR A 741 -21.43 12.14 16.37
C THR A 741 -21.10 13.45 15.69
N ARG A 742 -20.24 14.25 16.33
CA ARG A 742 -19.69 15.46 15.73
C ARG A 742 -18.50 15.10 14.83
N SER A 743 -18.13 15.98 13.90
CA SER A 743 -16.98 15.80 13.00
C SER A 743 -15.64 15.61 13.71
N ASP A 744 -15.52 15.97 14.99
CA ASP A 744 -14.35 15.67 15.84
C ASP A 744 -14.45 14.28 16.53
N ASN A 745 -15.35 13.41 16.06
CA ASN A 745 -15.70 12.10 16.59
C ASN A 745 -16.26 12.10 18.02
N THR A 746 -16.50 13.26 18.63
CA THR A 746 -17.06 13.29 19.98
C THR A 746 -18.58 13.11 19.96
N ILE A 747 -19.11 12.42 20.97
CA ILE A 747 -20.55 12.18 21.08
C ILE A 747 -21.22 13.42 21.69
N ARG A 748 -22.35 13.80 21.11
CA ARG A 748 -23.24 14.84 21.63
C ARG A 748 -24.62 14.26 21.82
N HIS A 749 -25.37 14.87 22.72
CA HIS A 749 -26.72 14.46 23.04
C HIS A 749 -27.59 15.69 23.22
N ARG A 750 -28.85 15.59 22.78
CA ARG A 750 -29.90 16.60 22.95
C ARG A 750 -31.23 15.90 23.22
N TRP A 751 -32.14 16.54 23.92
CA TRP A 751 -33.45 15.99 24.24
C TRP A 751 -34.56 17.01 24.10
N GLN A 752 -35.78 16.50 23.99
CA GLN A 752 -37.00 17.28 24.00
C GLN A 752 -37.40 17.60 25.45
N ASP A 753 -37.42 18.88 25.80
CA ASP A 753 -37.79 19.42 27.11
C ASP A 753 -39.32 19.44 27.33
N PHE A 754 -40.13 19.58 26.27
CA PHE A 754 -41.60 19.58 26.34
C PHE A 754 -42.24 18.77 25.20
N LEU A 755 -43.23 17.94 25.55
CA LEU A 755 -43.96 17.09 24.61
C LEU A 755 -44.85 17.90 23.66
N ASN A 756 -44.79 17.58 22.37
CA ASN A 756 -45.80 17.94 21.36
C ASN A 756 -46.17 19.43 21.23
N ASP A 757 -45.26 20.35 21.52
CA ASP A 757 -45.40 21.77 21.15
C ASP A 757 -44.94 21.95 19.70
N ASP A 758 -45.87 22.26 18.79
CA ASP A 758 -45.63 22.49 17.34
C ASP A 758 -45.36 24.01 17.03
N THR A 759 -45.02 24.84 18.02
CA THR A 759 -44.65 26.26 17.81
C THR A 759 -43.15 26.46 17.47
N ALA A 760 -42.76 27.65 17.00
CA ALA A 760 -41.39 27.94 16.53
C ALA A 760 -40.26 27.69 17.57
N SER A 761 -40.57 27.62 18.87
CA SER A 761 -39.63 27.27 19.96
C SER A 761 -39.53 25.77 20.26
N ASN A 762 -40.52 24.99 19.80
CA ASN A 762 -40.58 23.53 19.60
C ASN A 762 -40.06 22.56 20.68
N GLY A 763 -40.00 22.94 21.95
CA GLY A 763 -39.68 21.99 23.03
C GLY A 763 -38.24 21.46 23.04
N TRP A 764 -37.30 22.03 22.27
CA TRP A 764 -35.87 21.66 22.23
C TRP A 764 -35.00 22.85 22.66
N PHE A 765 -35.15 23.31 23.89
CA PHE A 765 -34.48 24.49 24.43
C PHE A 765 -33.04 24.18 24.83
N THR A 766 -32.76 22.94 25.20
CA THR A 766 -31.43 22.52 25.62
C THR A 766 -30.48 22.41 24.42
N PRO A 767 -29.29 23.07 24.44
CA PRO A 767 -28.28 22.90 23.40
C PRO A 767 -27.64 21.51 23.47
N TRP A 768 -26.90 21.12 22.43
CA TRP A 768 -26.14 19.87 22.44
C TRP A 768 -25.19 19.80 23.64
N THR A 769 -25.34 18.77 24.46
CA THR A 769 -24.45 18.47 25.60
C THR A 769 -23.47 17.37 25.22
N GLN A 770 -22.30 17.36 25.86
CA GLN A 770 -21.26 16.37 25.56
C GLN A 770 -21.55 15.01 26.21
N LEU A 771 -21.63 14.00 25.35
CA LEU A 771 -21.54 12.56 25.59
C LEU A 771 -20.08 12.11 25.83
N GLY A 772 -19.67 11.54 26.96
CA GLY A 772 -18.36 10.88 27.06
C GLY A 772 -18.16 9.75 26.03
N GLY A 773 -16.99 9.68 25.41
CA GLY A 773 -16.62 8.70 24.37
C GLY A 773 -16.37 9.33 22.99
N THR A 774 -15.78 8.55 22.08
CA THR A 774 -15.64 8.91 20.66
C THR A 774 -16.29 7.85 19.78
N ALA A 775 -16.81 8.28 18.64
CA ALA A 775 -17.52 7.43 17.69
C ALA A 775 -17.45 7.99 16.27
N ILE A 776 -17.68 7.13 15.29
CA ILE A 776 -18.00 7.47 13.90
C ILE A 776 -19.46 7.10 13.56
N GLN A 777 -20.02 6.10 14.24
CA GLN A 777 -21.44 5.72 14.15
C GLN A 777 -21.97 5.26 15.50
N LEU A 778 -23.27 5.45 15.73
CA LEU A 778 -23.96 5.21 16.99
C LEU A 778 -25.25 4.42 16.75
N ALA A 779 -25.60 3.53 17.67
CA ALA A 779 -26.92 2.93 17.81
C ALA A 779 -27.38 3.06 19.27
N VAL A 780 -28.65 3.41 19.49
CA VAL A 780 -29.22 3.57 20.83
C VAL A 780 -30.62 2.99 20.88
N GLU A 781 -30.94 2.27 21.96
CA GLU A 781 -32.27 1.69 22.15
C GLU A 781 -32.61 1.60 23.64
N THR A 782 -33.89 1.80 23.96
CA THR A 782 -34.41 1.75 25.32
C THR A 782 -34.70 0.31 25.75
N GLY A 783 -33.97 -0.16 26.75
CA GLY A 783 -34.15 -1.48 27.36
C GLY A 783 -35.56 -1.68 27.94
N ALA A 784 -35.89 -2.92 28.29
CA ALA A 784 -37.19 -3.26 28.89
C ALA A 784 -37.44 -2.59 30.26
N ASP A 785 -36.38 -2.07 30.89
CA ASP A 785 -36.40 -1.36 32.17
C ASP A 785 -36.41 0.17 32.04
N GLY A 786 -36.60 0.69 30.82
CA GLY A 786 -36.66 2.13 30.56
C GLY A 786 -35.30 2.84 30.51
N ARG A 787 -34.19 2.10 30.61
CA ARG A 787 -32.83 2.66 30.50
C ARG A 787 -32.26 2.39 29.11
N ALA A 788 -31.82 3.45 28.44
CA ALA A 788 -31.21 3.31 27.12
C ALA A 788 -29.81 2.69 27.21
N VAL A 789 -29.48 1.88 26.21
CA VAL A 789 -28.13 1.40 25.93
C VAL A 789 -27.68 2.07 24.64
N LEU A 790 -26.46 2.61 24.63
CA LEU A 790 -25.79 3.16 23.46
C LEU A 790 -24.61 2.26 23.11
N VAL A 791 -24.50 1.86 21.85
CA VAL A 791 -23.34 1.18 21.30
C VAL A 791 -22.77 2.03 20.17
N ALA A 792 -21.45 2.17 20.13
CA ALA A 792 -20.79 3.04 19.17
C ALA A 792 -19.59 2.34 18.52
N ILE A 793 -19.36 2.70 17.26
CA ILE A 793 -18.18 2.31 16.47
C ILE A 793 -17.16 3.45 16.57
N LYS A 794 -15.92 3.16 16.94
CA LYS A 794 -14.80 4.10 16.91
C LYS A 794 -14.17 4.15 15.52
N GLU A 795 -13.31 5.13 15.28
CA GLU A 795 -12.62 5.30 13.99
C GLU A 795 -11.74 4.10 13.58
N ASP A 796 -11.25 3.33 14.56
CA ASP A 796 -10.51 2.08 14.34
C ASP A 796 -11.42 0.84 14.14
N GLY A 797 -12.74 1.04 14.03
CA GLY A 797 -13.76 0.00 13.89
C GLY A 797 -14.09 -0.74 15.20
N LEU A 798 -13.36 -0.49 16.29
CA LEU A 798 -13.64 -1.12 17.59
C LEU A 798 -14.90 -0.55 18.23
N LEU A 799 -15.53 -1.35 19.08
CA LEU A 799 -16.84 -1.04 19.66
C LEU A 799 -16.73 -0.60 21.11
N ILE A 800 -17.59 0.35 21.49
CA ILE A 800 -17.84 0.72 22.89
C ILE A 800 -19.34 0.66 23.19
N GLN A 801 -19.69 0.47 24.45
CA GLN A 801 -21.06 0.59 24.94
C GLN A 801 -21.13 1.48 26.18
N ARG A 802 -22.32 2.04 26.39
CA ARG A 802 -22.73 2.76 27.60
C ARG A 802 -24.19 2.44 27.89
N ARG A 803 -24.57 2.53 29.16
CA ARG A 803 -25.96 2.37 29.60
C ARG A 803 -26.33 3.48 30.54
N MET A 804 -27.56 3.99 30.44
CA MET A 804 -28.07 4.94 31.43
C MET A 804 -28.13 4.28 32.82
N ASN A 805 -27.68 4.98 33.86
CA ASN A 805 -27.82 4.53 35.25
C ASN A 805 -29.26 4.72 35.74
N VAL A 806 -29.93 5.78 35.26
CA VAL A 806 -31.32 6.12 35.55
C VAL A 806 -32.11 6.31 34.24
N PRO A 807 -33.39 5.93 34.18
CA PRO A 807 -34.23 6.26 33.04
C PRO A 807 -34.19 7.76 32.72
N ASN A 808 -34.09 8.11 31.44
CA ASN A 808 -34.04 9.48 30.92
C ASN A 808 -32.85 10.32 31.41
N ALA A 809 -31.68 9.69 31.54
CA ALA A 809 -30.43 10.38 31.84
C ALA A 809 -30.19 11.57 30.88
N GLN A 810 -30.02 12.78 31.43
CA GLN A 810 -29.79 14.02 30.70
C GLN A 810 -28.34 14.52 30.81
N THR A 811 -27.61 14.05 31.81
CA THR A 811 -26.24 14.50 32.15
C THR A 811 -25.24 13.34 32.11
N GLU A 812 -23.97 13.64 31.88
CA GLU A 812 -22.89 12.64 31.84
C GLU A 812 -22.83 11.77 33.11
N SER A 813 -23.10 12.33 34.30
CA SER A 813 -23.12 11.58 35.57
C SER A 813 -24.24 10.55 35.68
N GLU A 814 -25.29 10.69 34.88
CA GLU A 814 -26.43 9.77 34.85
C GLU A 814 -26.20 8.59 33.90
N TRP A 815 -25.05 8.56 33.21
CA TRP A 815 -24.61 7.45 32.36
C TRP A 815 -23.56 6.59 33.04
N GLY A 816 -23.59 5.29 32.75
CA GLY A 816 -22.51 4.37 33.06
C GLY A 816 -21.23 4.73 32.32
N GLY A 817 -20.11 4.19 32.80
CA GLY A 817 -18.81 4.35 32.15
C GLY A 817 -18.78 3.79 30.73
N VAL A 818 -17.77 4.20 29.96
CA VAL A 818 -17.49 3.65 28.64
C VAL A 818 -16.88 2.26 28.80
N LEU A 819 -17.55 1.24 28.26
CA LEU A 819 -17.08 -0.14 28.32
C LEU A 819 -16.76 -0.64 26.91
N PRO A 820 -15.65 -1.36 26.69
CA PRO A 820 -15.35 -1.96 25.38
C PRO A 820 -16.34 -3.08 25.06
N VAL A 821 -16.57 -3.28 23.76
CA VAL A 821 -17.29 -4.43 23.22
C VAL A 821 -16.37 -5.10 22.20
N ASP A 822 -16.28 -6.44 22.23
CA ASP A 822 -15.49 -7.21 21.28
C ASP A 822 -16.05 -7.11 19.86
N GLY A 823 -15.18 -7.20 18.85
CA GLY A 823 -15.54 -7.14 17.42
C GLY A 823 -15.07 -5.87 16.71
N ILE A 824 -15.14 -5.90 15.38
CA ILE A 824 -14.84 -4.78 14.48
C ILE A 824 -16.00 -4.64 13.50
N LEU A 825 -16.64 -3.47 13.47
CA LEU A 825 -17.77 -3.16 12.59
C LEU A 825 -17.58 -1.80 11.93
N ASP A 826 -18.24 -1.59 10.79
CA ASP A 826 -18.32 -0.33 10.05
C ASP A 826 -19.74 0.25 9.98
N SER A 827 -20.77 -0.56 10.27
CA SER A 827 -22.14 -0.09 10.48
C SER A 827 -22.79 -0.85 11.63
N ILE A 828 -23.65 -0.17 12.37
CA ILE A 828 -24.36 -0.72 13.52
C ILE A 828 -25.77 -0.15 13.62
N ASP A 829 -26.71 -1.00 14.03
CA ASP A 829 -28.03 -0.59 14.50
C ASP A 829 -28.50 -1.50 15.64
N MET A 830 -29.48 -1.05 16.42
CA MET A 830 -29.98 -1.76 17.58
C MET A 830 -31.49 -1.59 17.74
N THR A 831 -32.17 -2.69 18.07
CA THR A 831 -33.61 -2.69 18.36
C THR A 831 -33.92 -3.67 19.50
N ARG A 832 -35.20 -3.78 19.89
CA ARG A 832 -35.65 -4.65 20.98
C ARG A 832 -36.54 -5.79 20.48
N ASN A 833 -36.16 -7.03 20.81
CA ASN A 833 -36.97 -8.22 20.55
C ASN A 833 -38.33 -8.17 21.30
N LEU A 834 -39.26 -9.05 20.92
CA LEU A 834 -40.55 -9.17 21.61
C LEU A 834 -40.40 -9.61 23.08
N ASP A 835 -39.38 -10.43 23.35
CA ASP A 835 -39.05 -10.92 24.70
C ASP A 835 -38.36 -9.87 25.60
N GLY A 836 -38.10 -8.66 25.09
CA GLY A 836 -37.51 -7.56 25.82
C GLY A 836 -35.98 -7.48 25.77
N ARG A 837 -35.29 -8.46 25.16
CA ARG A 837 -33.83 -8.40 24.95
C ARG A 837 -33.49 -7.40 23.85
N LEU A 838 -32.43 -6.61 24.06
CA LEU A 838 -31.85 -5.82 22.97
C LEU A 838 -31.13 -6.71 21.95
N ALA A 839 -31.15 -6.28 20.70
CA ALA A 839 -30.56 -6.94 19.55
C ALA A 839 -29.70 -5.94 18.77
N ILE A 840 -28.40 -6.21 18.70
CA ILE A 840 -27.46 -5.45 17.88
C ILE A 840 -27.28 -6.17 16.55
N PHE A 841 -27.28 -5.40 15.47
CA PHE A 841 -26.92 -5.84 14.13
C PHE A 841 -25.81 -4.95 13.60
N GLY A 842 -24.84 -5.52 12.90
CA GLY A 842 -23.77 -4.71 12.32
C GLY A 842 -22.97 -5.43 11.26
N THR A 843 -22.35 -4.66 10.38
CA THR A 843 -21.55 -5.17 9.26
C THR A 843 -20.07 -4.89 9.50
N ASN A 844 -19.20 -5.82 9.15
CA ASN A 844 -17.75 -5.61 9.20
C ASN A 844 -17.23 -5.00 7.89
N PRO A 845 -15.94 -4.61 7.82
CA PRO A 845 -15.35 -4.02 6.60
C PRO A 845 -15.43 -4.93 5.35
N ASP A 846 -15.48 -6.25 5.53
CA ASP A 846 -15.63 -7.21 4.44
C ASP A 846 -17.07 -7.30 3.90
N GLY A 847 -18.03 -6.64 4.54
CA GLY A 847 -19.44 -6.61 4.17
C GLY A 847 -20.26 -7.78 4.71
N GLN A 848 -19.74 -8.48 5.73
CA GLN A 848 -20.44 -9.57 6.40
C GLN A 848 -21.32 -9.01 7.51
N LEU A 849 -22.57 -9.48 7.59
CA LEU A 849 -23.52 -9.06 8.61
C LEU A 849 -23.45 -9.98 9.84
N PHE A 850 -23.43 -9.39 11.02
CA PHE A 850 -23.45 -10.07 12.31
C PHE A 850 -24.62 -9.59 13.15
N ARG A 851 -25.07 -10.47 14.05
CA ARG A 851 -26.04 -10.16 15.09
C ARG A 851 -25.54 -10.55 16.46
N ARG A 852 -26.07 -9.89 17.48
CA ARG A 852 -25.83 -10.18 18.89
C ARG A 852 -27.03 -9.82 19.73
N PHE A 853 -27.38 -10.64 20.70
CA PHE A 853 -28.51 -10.38 21.61
C PHE A 853 -28.02 -10.20 23.04
N GLU A 854 -28.77 -9.44 23.85
CA GLU A 854 -28.62 -9.52 25.30
C GLU A 854 -28.83 -10.97 25.78
N THR A 855 -28.18 -11.32 26.88
CA THR A 855 -28.35 -12.64 27.53
C THR A 855 -29.73 -12.79 28.17
N ALA A 856 -30.25 -11.70 28.73
CA ALA A 856 -31.57 -11.58 29.33
C ALA A 856 -32.03 -10.12 29.24
N PRO A 857 -33.34 -9.83 29.26
CA PRO A 857 -33.85 -8.46 29.16
C PRO A 857 -33.20 -7.55 30.19
N ALA A 858 -32.66 -6.41 29.75
CA ALA A 858 -32.05 -5.41 30.62
C ALA A 858 -30.82 -5.91 31.41
N SER A 859 -30.16 -6.99 30.99
CA SER A 859 -28.98 -7.52 31.69
C SER A 859 -27.72 -6.67 31.45
N GLY A 860 -27.63 -5.96 30.31
CA GLY A 860 -26.40 -5.26 29.91
C GLY A 860 -25.22 -6.21 29.61
N THR A 861 -25.49 -7.50 29.45
CA THR A 861 -24.50 -8.51 29.04
C THR A 861 -24.98 -9.20 27.77
N TRP A 862 -24.04 -9.57 26.91
CA TRP A 862 -24.33 -9.98 25.54
C TRP A 862 -23.91 -11.43 25.26
N GLN A 863 -24.65 -12.11 24.39
CA GLN A 863 -24.26 -13.39 23.78
C GLN A 863 -23.02 -13.20 22.89
N SER A 864 -22.41 -14.27 22.37
CA SER A 864 -21.36 -14.13 21.33
C SER A 864 -21.93 -13.58 20.02
N TRP A 865 -21.10 -12.91 19.22
CA TRP A 865 -21.46 -12.54 17.84
C TRP A 865 -21.79 -13.78 17.00
N ALA A 866 -22.87 -13.70 16.23
CA ALA A 866 -23.24 -14.72 15.26
C ALA A 866 -23.36 -14.10 13.88
N GLN A 867 -22.62 -14.64 12.90
CA GLN A 867 -22.73 -14.21 11.52
C GLN A 867 -24.11 -14.58 10.95
N MET A 868 -24.69 -13.67 10.19
CA MET A 868 -25.93 -13.89 9.46
C MET A 868 -25.61 -14.27 8.00
N PRO A 869 -26.24 -15.30 7.44
CA PRO A 869 -26.15 -15.57 6.01
C PRO A 869 -26.71 -14.39 5.20
N THR A 870 -25.92 -13.86 4.28
CA THR A 870 -26.30 -12.79 3.35
C THR A 870 -26.30 -13.32 1.92
N GLN A 871 -27.36 -14.04 1.55
CA GLN A 871 -27.53 -14.61 0.22
C GLN A 871 -28.91 -14.26 -0.35
N SER A 872 -28.95 -13.86 -1.61
CA SER A 872 -30.19 -13.72 -2.39
C SER A 872 -30.06 -14.54 -3.67
N GLY A 873 -30.83 -15.62 -3.77
CA GLY A 873 -30.64 -16.64 -4.80
C GLY A 873 -29.24 -17.26 -4.72
N THR A 874 -28.47 -17.18 -5.80
CA THR A 874 -27.08 -17.66 -5.88
C THR A 874 -26.04 -16.58 -5.56
N THR A 875 -26.48 -15.35 -5.26
CA THR A 875 -25.60 -14.20 -5.06
C THR A 875 -25.33 -13.98 -3.57
N THR A 876 -24.05 -13.93 -3.21
CA THR A 876 -23.62 -13.48 -1.88
C THR A 876 -23.65 -11.95 -1.84
N LEU A 877 -24.35 -11.40 -0.84
CA LEU A 877 -24.51 -9.95 -0.68
C LEU A 877 -23.45 -9.40 0.28
N ARG A 878 -22.81 -8.29 -0.09
CA ARG A 878 -21.85 -7.55 0.75
C ARG A 878 -22.53 -6.32 1.33
N MET A 879 -23.01 -6.43 2.56
CA MET A 879 -23.79 -5.38 3.21
C MET A 879 -22.88 -4.29 3.79
N ARG A 880 -23.23 -3.03 3.56
CA ARG A 880 -22.51 -1.84 4.03
C ARG A 880 -23.23 -1.10 5.15
N HIS A 881 -24.55 -1.06 5.08
CA HIS A 881 -25.40 -0.46 6.10
C HIS A 881 -26.47 -1.44 6.53
N VAL A 882 -26.89 -1.34 7.77
CA VAL A 882 -28.01 -2.11 8.31
C VAL A 882 -28.86 -1.20 9.17
N CYS A 883 -30.18 -1.35 9.05
CA CYS A 883 -31.12 -0.89 10.06
C CYS A 883 -32.08 -2.02 10.46
N ALA A 884 -32.59 -1.96 11.68
CA ALA A 884 -33.41 -2.99 12.31
C ALA A 884 -34.59 -2.38 13.06
N GLU A 885 -35.79 -2.91 12.88
CA GLU A 885 -36.95 -2.51 13.67
C GLU A 885 -37.93 -3.67 13.86
N ARG A 886 -38.60 -3.71 15.02
CA ARG A 886 -39.60 -4.72 15.33
C ARG A 886 -40.98 -4.28 14.84
N ASN A 887 -41.57 -5.02 13.92
CA ASN A 887 -42.90 -4.76 13.38
C ASN A 887 -44.05 -5.03 14.39
N GLY A 888 -45.28 -4.75 13.97
CA GLY A 888 -46.50 -4.98 14.76
C GLY A 888 -46.80 -6.47 15.07
N ALA A 889 -46.22 -7.40 14.31
CA ALA A 889 -46.30 -8.84 14.57
C ALA A 889 -45.26 -9.32 15.60
N GLY A 890 -44.41 -8.42 16.12
CA GLY A 890 -43.38 -8.74 17.10
C GLY A 890 -42.09 -9.31 16.51
N LYS A 891 -41.95 -9.33 15.19
CA LYS A 891 -40.76 -9.81 14.48
C LYS A 891 -39.85 -8.63 14.16
N ILE A 892 -38.54 -8.80 14.35
CA ILE A 892 -37.54 -7.87 13.82
C ILE A 892 -37.46 -8.07 12.30
N GLU A 893 -37.48 -6.96 11.58
CA GLU A 893 -37.12 -6.88 10.17
C GLU A 893 -35.80 -6.12 10.05
N LEU A 894 -34.91 -6.64 9.21
CA LEU A 894 -33.65 -6.01 8.85
C LEU A 894 -33.75 -5.48 7.44
N PHE A 895 -33.19 -4.30 7.24
CA PHE A 895 -32.96 -3.72 5.94
C PHE A 895 -31.49 -3.38 5.82
N ALA A 896 -30.87 -3.76 4.71
CA ALA A 896 -29.45 -3.58 4.50
C ALA A 896 -29.15 -3.08 3.10
N VAL A 897 -28.19 -2.17 2.99
CA VAL A 897 -27.72 -1.60 1.72
C VAL A 897 -26.41 -2.28 1.36
N ASP A 898 -26.28 -2.81 0.15
CA ASP A 898 -25.04 -3.43 -0.32
C ASP A 898 -24.02 -2.42 -0.84
N ASP A 899 -22.88 -2.90 -1.34
CA ASP A 899 -21.82 -2.08 -1.95
C ASP A 899 -22.20 -1.38 -3.25
N THR A 900 -23.30 -1.79 -3.88
CA THR A 900 -23.87 -1.13 -5.07
C THR A 900 -24.90 -0.05 -4.72
N GLY A 901 -25.34 0.01 -3.46
CA GLY A 901 -26.44 0.87 -3.01
C GLY A 901 -27.81 0.17 -3.04
N THR A 902 -27.87 -1.10 -3.43
CA THR A 902 -29.13 -1.85 -3.51
C THR A 902 -29.64 -2.15 -2.11
N LEU A 903 -30.90 -1.82 -1.84
CA LEU A 903 -31.56 -2.13 -0.59
C LEU A 903 -32.15 -3.56 -0.63
N TYR A 904 -31.86 -4.34 0.41
CA TYR A 904 -32.44 -5.66 0.66
C TYR A 904 -33.11 -5.70 2.03
N HIS A 905 -33.97 -6.70 2.22
CA HIS A 905 -34.58 -6.97 3.52
C HIS A 905 -34.62 -8.45 3.86
N CYS A 906 -34.68 -8.76 5.15
CA CYS A 906 -35.09 -10.05 5.67
C CYS A 906 -35.85 -9.88 6.99
N THR A 907 -36.66 -10.87 7.36
CA THR A 907 -37.48 -10.86 8.59
C THR A 907 -37.22 -12.10 9.44
N GLN A 908 -37.32 -11.96 10.77
CA GLN A 908 -37.37 -13.10 11.68
C GLN A 908 -38.51 -14.05 11.28
N THR A 909 -38.23 -15.35 11.29
CA THR A 909 -39.24 -16.37 11.01
C THR A 909 -40.34 -16.39 12.07
N ASP A 910 -39.97 -16.26 13.34
CA ASP A 910 -40.86 -16.10 14.50
C ASP A 910 -40.38 -14.97 15.43
N PRO A 911 -41.28 -14.34 16.22
CA PRO A 911 -40.88 -13.31 17.19
C PRO A 911 -39.76 -13.78 18.13
N SER A 912 -38.71 -12.96 18.28
CA SER A 912 -37.53 -13.25 19.13
C SER A 912 -36.69 -14.47 18.70
N SER A 913 -36.92 -15.02 17.50
CA SER A 913 -36.16 -16.16 16.98
C SER A 913 -34.76 -15.77 16.48
N THR A 914 -33.88 -16.76 16.34
CA THR A 914 -32.55 -16.61 15.74
C THR A 914 -32.54 -16.99 14.25
N THR A 915 -33.68 -17.42 13.71
CA THR A 915 -33.87 -17.87 12.33
C THR A 915 -34.57 -16.79 11.50
N TRP A 916 -34.09 -16.61 10.27
CA TRP A 916 -34.47 -15.50 9.39
C TRP A 916 -34.91 -16.04 8.03
N SER A 917 -35.79 -15.31 7.37
CA SER A 917 -36.11 -15.52 5.95
C SER A 917 -34.90 -15.22 5.06
N ALA A 918 -34.99 -15.64 3.80
CA ALA A 918 -33.99 -15.29 2.80
C ALA A 918 -33.97 -13.77 2.54
N TRP A 919 -32.84 -13.25 2.05
CA TRP A 919 -32.74 -11.86 1.67
C TRP A 919 -33.43 -11.59 0.33
N GLU A 920 -34.31 -10.60 0.31
CA GLU A 920 -35.05 -10.17 -0.87
C GLU A 920 -34.71 -8.71 -1.20
N SER A 921 -34.60 -8.38 -2.49
CA SER A 921 -34.33 -7.01 -2.91
C SER A 921 -35.58 -6.15 -2.80
N CYS A 922 -35.45 -4.97 -2.21
CA CYS A 922 -36.50 -3.95 -2.16
C CYS A 922 -36.66 -3.18 -3.48
N GLN A 923 -35.88 -3.50 -4.52
CA GLN A 923 -35.88 -2.83 -5.83
C GLN A 923 -35.69 -1.31 -5.73
N PHE A 924 -34.85 -0.87 -4.78
CA PHE A 924 -34.56 0.55 -4.55
C PHE A 924 -33.08 0.76 -4.30
N GLN A 925 -32.56 1.90 -4.75
CA GLN A 925 -31.16 2.29 -4.65
C GLN A 925 -31.04 3.43 -3.65
N LEU A 926 -30.27 3.19 -2.60
CA LEU A 926 -29.82 4.21 -1.67
C LEU A 926 -28.36 4.52 -1.93
N ARG A 927 -27.84 5.51 -1.21
CA ARG A 927 -26.41 5.81 -1.21
C ARG A 927 -25.65 4.56 -0.76
N ALA A 928 -24.75 4.08 -1.61
CA ALA A 928 -23.67 3.21 -1.17
C ALA A 928 -22.71 4.07 -0.34
N THR A 929 -22.82 4.07 0.98
CA THR A 929 -21.81 4.68 1.84
C THR A 929 -20.78 3.65 2.29
N HIS A 930 -19.52 4.08 2.32
CA HIS A 930 -18.29 3.33 2.54
C HIS A 930 -17.88 2.40 1.40
N THR A 931 -17.43 3.02 0.31
CA THR A 931 -16.15 2.60 -0.25
C THR A 931 -15.03 3.18 0.62
N PHE A 932 -14.51 2.40 1.56
CA PHE A 932 -13.05 2.31 1.69
C PHE A 932 -12.52 1.53 0.48
N VAL A 933 -12.77 2.08 -0.72
CA VAL A 933 -12.31 1.55 -2.00
C VAL A 933 -11.89 2.76 -2.80
N GLY A 934 -10.60 2.86 -3.06
CA GLY A 934 -10.04 3.76 -4.07
C GLY A 934 -10.13 5.25 -3.72
N LEU A 935 -9.19 5.70 -2.90
CA LEU A 935 -8.36 6.86 -3.26
C LEU A 935 -6.93 6.40 -3.05
#